data_AF-A0A8B8AST5-F1
#
_entry.id   AF-A0A8B8AST5-F1
#
_cell.length_a   1.000
_cell.length_b   1.000
_cell.length_c   1.000
_cell.angle_alpha   90.00
_cell.angle_beta   90.00
_cell.angle_gamma   90.00
#
_symmetry.space_group_name_H-M   'P 1'
#
loop_
_entity.id
_entity.type
_entity.pdbx_description
1 polymer ?
#
loop_
_entity_poly.entity_id
_entity_poly.type
_entity_poly.pdbx_seq_one_letter_code
_entity_poly.pdbx_strand_id
1 'polypeptide(L)'
;MARVDVCPENLTTITKASKRLGCDKDEYGNDQYICLPTVDMSSLVEFCYKGIMGYNKKGNCLQASKGNLTLIPCVGFLSGCPKTSFKSSDFYKYSACQSLDLEHHCYKTDPKCPQNTDKMSETQAGFIGVIAVIPIVVLFVLFVLAYIYLRKRRKQRKTKKIAGDYIETTNEDDQEMHNFPSEEHPDRPFLNKGAEIELTDTTQHSEMESDEPVEKCVKKNGVEKCVKKNGKFRSSMDRLTDDILQEMEQLYPGKEDLNVVESAVLRVKKCIDEDAKTNDVFTNLIVVSKLFTMFTNNPNLSTSEFKATRCFLSKVSRTPQFSFENIKKMSEERRKYSIWSDDTDDVWSTAASLEECLIQRNRELINIRNNASKHENDVLENNNCESAVKKFLWKIKTEVTESISKSDVKLARRATAYLNLYFRIAILHSFILWQTFFIKRRSASRQLSTAFSEIKTCENCNLNMLQYISHPIVEHAVFLSVCHLTDNENIRNFLEIQDIKPFVLRESFYGRKHYIQWGKSPNVKLQMQYGIFRYKVSGTYAVTDKCEFYFISVNGREMDNIFYIRSAYWEDYYIRMSENGSCDVVEKKDEKGEKWKFVPVGINLEHPMFIISSIDWPGNFLCLDPDGWSVKGENHLEKFKVNGLWKICDVERKPETPGLNLANV
;
A
#
# COMPACT_ATOMS: atom_id res chain seq x y z
N MET A 1 35.16 15.66 12.62
CA MET A 1 34.55 14.72 13.58
C MET A 1 35.49 14.60 14.77
N ALA A 2 34.99 14.81 15.98
CA ALA A 2 35.74 14.65 17.22
C ALA A 2 35.34 13.33 17.90
N ARG A 3 36.29 12.62 18.51
CA ARG A 3 35.99 11.38 19.25
C ARG A 3 35.42 11.72 20.63
N VAL A 4 34.48 10.91 21.08
CA VAL A 4 33.89 11.00 22.42
C VAL A 4 33.73 9.62 23.02
N ASP A 5 33.74 9.55 24.35
CA ASP A 5 33.53 8.29 25.07
C ASP A 5 32.04 7.94 25.20
N VAL A 6 31.18 8.96 25.27
CA VAL A 6 29.73 8.82 25.44
C VAL A 6 28.99 9.88 24.63
N CYS A 7 27.94 9.47 23.93
CA CYS A 7 27.04 10.38 23.22
C CYS A 7 25.98 10.97 24.15
N PRO A 8 25.49 12.21 23.89
CA PRO A 8 24.41 12.80 24.66
C PRO A 8 23.12 11.97 24.66
N GLU A 9 22.53 11.75 25.83
CA GLU A 9 21.36 10.88 26.01
C GLU A 9 20.01 11.63 25.99
N ASN A 10 20.04 12.97 26.00
CA ASN A 10 18.81 13.78 26.04
C ASN A 10 18.97 15.13 25.33
N LEU A 11 17.83 15.76 25.03
CA LEU A 11 17.78 17.01 24.25
C LEU A 11 18.56 18.16 24.91
N THR A 12 18.60 18.23 26.23
CA THR A 12 19.34 19.25 26.98
C THR A 12 20.85 19.14 26.79
N THR A 13 21.37 17.91 26.84
CA THR A 13 22.80 17.63 26.63
C THR A 13 23.20 17.79 25.17
N ILE A 14 22.32 17.45 24.22
CA ILE A 14 22.48 17.76 22.79
C ILE A 14 22.61 19.25 22.56
N THR A 15 21.69 20.06 23.11
CA THR A 15 21.69 21.51 22.90
C THR A 15 22.98 22.15 23.44
N LYS A 16 23.50 21.63 24.55
CA LYS A 16 24.80 22.08 25.11
C LYS A 16 25.97 21.69 24.20
N ALA A 17 26.00 20.45 23.70
CA ALA A 17 27.05 19.95 22.82
C ALA A 17 27.04 20.65 21.45
N SER A 18 25.86 20.87 20.87
CA SER A 18 25.64 21.64 19.64
C SER A 18 26.19 23.06 19.75
N LYS A 19 25.85 23.77 20.83
CA LYS A 19 26.38 25.11 21.11
C LYS A 19 27.90 25.13 21.30
N ARG A 20 28.46 24.11 21.97
CA ARG A 20 29.91 23.97 22.17
C ARG A 20 30.66 23.80 20.85
N LEU A 21 30.09 23.08 19.89
CA LEU A 21 30.67 22.85 18.56
C LEU A 21 30.30 23.91 17.52
N GLY A 22 29.36 24.81 17.84
CA GLY A 22 28.86 25.83 16.93
C GLY A 22 28.08 25.24 15.75
N CYS A 23 27.25 24.21 15.98
CA CYS A 23 26.44 23.63 14.92
C CYS A 23 25.24 24.52 14.58
N ASP A 24 24.96 24.63 13.28
CA ASP A 24 23.81 25.35 12.75
C ASP A 24 22.52 24.51 12.81
N LYS A 25 21.43 25.09 12.33
CA LYS A 25 20.17 24.38 12.07
C LYS A 25 20.02 24.18 10.57
N ASP A 26 19.39 23.08 10.18
CA ASP A 26 19.03 22.85 8.79
C ASP A 26 17.90 23.79 8.33
N GLU A 27 17.55 23.74 7.04
CA GLU A 27 16.51 24.58 6.42
C GLU A 27 15.10 24.42 7.03
N TYR A 28 14.88 23.36 7.83
CA TYR A 28 13.64 23.08 8.54
C TYR A 28 13.74 23.38 10.05
N GLY A 29 14.86 23.96 10.50
CA GLY A 29 15.08 24.35 11.89
C GLY A 29 15.50 23.22 12.83
N ASN A 30 15.91 22.05 12.31
CA ASN A 30 16.43 20.95 13.13
C ASN A 30 17.92 21.18 13.45
N ASP A 31 18.35 20.88 14.68
CA ASP A 31 19.74 20.99 15.13
C ASP A 31 20.63 20.00 14.35
N GLN A 32 21.71 20.49 13.73
CA GLN A 32 22.63 19.67 12.91
C GLN A 32 23.71 18.93 13.71
N TYR A 33 23.71 19.03 15.04
CA TYR A 33 24.59 18.23 15.88
C TYR A 33 24.25 16.74 15.82
N ILE A 34 25.28 15.93 15.61
CA ILE A 34 25.20 14.46 15.56
C ILE A 34 26.29 13.86 16.45
N CYS A 35 25.95 12.76 17.14
CA CYS A 35 26.91 11.88 17.80
C CYS A 35 26.57 10.41 17.54
N LEU A 36 27.46 9.67 16.88
CA LEU A 36 27.20 8.31 16.41
C LEU A 36 28.45 7.43 16.40
N PRO A 37 28.29 6.09 16.40
CA PRO A 37 29.34 5.14 16.05
C PRO A 37 29.94 5.41 14.66
N THR A 38 31.25 5.17 14.55
CA THR A 38 31.93 5.04 13.26
C THR A 38 31.52 3.75 12.54
N VAL A 39 31.67 3.70 11.21
CA VAL A 39 31.26 2.53 10.41
C VAL A 39 32.02 1.26 10.79
N ASP A 40 33.28 1.39 11.20
CA ASP A 40 34.12 0.30 11.69
C ASP A 40 33.86 -0.03 13.18
N MET A 41 32.90 0.64 13.83
CA MET A 41 32.53 0.46 15.23
C MET A 41 33.71 0.60 16.20
N SER A 42 34.77 1.33 15.80
CA SER A 42 35.99 1.51 16.58
C SER A 42 35.89 2.65 17.62
N SER A 43 34.94 3.56 17.44
CA SER A 43 34.75 4.74 18.30
C SER A 43 33.41 5.43 18.07
N LEU A 44 32.97 6.23 19.04
CA LEU A 44 31.89 7.22 18.89
C LEU A 44 32.49 8.57 18.47
N VAL A 45 31.79 9.27 17.58
CA VAL A 45 32.21 10.59 17.10
C VAL A 45 31.07 11.60 17.12
N GLU A 46 31.38 12.84 17.49
CA GLU A 46 30.50 14.00 17.41
C GLU A 46 30.95 14.98 16.31
N PHE A 47 29.99 15.60 15.61
CA PHE A 47 30.23 16.63 14.59
C PHE A 47 28.95 17.37 14.17
N CYS A 48 29.10 18.49 13.46
CA CYS A 48 28.01 19.19 12.81
C CYS A 48 27.78 18.62 11.40
N TYR A 49 26.62 18.02 11.18
CA TYR A 49 26.23 17.45 9.88
C TYR A 49 25.76 18.55 8.92
N LYS A 50 26.38 18.65 7.74
CA LYS A 50 26.09 19.74 6.79
C LYS A 50 24.86 19.50 5.88
N GLY A 51 24.14 18.39 6.07
CA GLY A 51 22.97 18.04 5.28
C GLY A 51 21.64 18.29 6.01
N ILE A 52 20.54 17.93 5.35
CA ILE A 52 19.18 17.98 5.92
C ILE A 52 19.04 16.86 6.98
N MET A 53 18.50 17.19 8.16
CA MET A 53 18.24 16.23 9.25
C MET A 53 16.94 15.46 9.01
N GLY A 54 16.90 14.75 7.88
CA GLY A 54 15.74 14.05 7.36
C GLY A 54 15.33 12.80 8.15
N TYR A 55 14.34 12.09 7.61
CA TYR A 55 13.83 10.85 8.19
C TYR A 55 14.63 9.63 7.73
N ASN A 56 14.94 8.76 8.67
CA ASN A 56 15.61 7.50 8.46
C ASN A 56 14.63 6.33 8.59
N LYS A 57 14.92 5.25 7.86
CA LYS A 57 14.09 4.04 7.79
C LYS A 57 14.16 3.28 9.12
N LYS A 58 12.99 2.83 9.62
CA LYS A 58 12.90 1.91 10.78
C LYS A 58 13.77 0.67 10.59
N GLY A 59 14.18 0.04 11.68
CA GLY A 59 15.00 -1.16 11.67
C GLY A 59 16.49 -0.92 11.41
N ASN A 60 16.93 0.35 11.41
CA ASN A 60 18.33 0.72 11.17
C ASN A 60 18.83 1.67 12.26
N CYS A 61 20.09 1.51 12.65
CA CYS A 61 20.87 2.48 13.41
C CYS A 61 21.61 3.42 12.44
N LEU A 62 22.00 4.59 12.92
CA LEU A 62 22.84 5.53 12.19
C LEU A 62 24.32 5.32 12.56
N GLN A 63 25.20 5.47 11.57
CA GLN A 63 26.65 5.47 11.72
C GLN A 63 27.25 6.67 10.99
N ALA A 64 28.44 7.09 11.44
CA ALA A 64 29.19 8.20 10.87
C ALA A 64 30.33 7.70 9.98
N SER A 65 30.38 8.19 8.74
CA SER A 65 31.44 7.92 7.78
C SER A 65 31.95 9.20 7.16
N LYS A 66 33.17 9.63 7.51
CA LYS A 66 33.82 10.84 6.95
C LYS A 66 32.92 12.10 6.95
N GLY A 67 32.08 12.28 7.98
CA GLY A 67 31.16 13.41 8.10
C GLY A 67 29.79 13.22 7.43
N ASN A 68 29.53 12.05 6.85
CA ASN A 68 28.22 11.64 6.33
C ASN A 68 27.54 10.61 7.25
N LEU A 69 26.24 10.43 7.05
CA LEU A 69 25.42 9.47 7.78
C LEU A 69 25.20 8.22 6.92
N THR A 70 25.41 7.04 7.50
CA THR A 70 25.11 5.74 6.90
C THR A 70 24.15 4.95 7.78
N LEU A 71 23.38 4.04 7.17
CA LEU A 71 22.41 3.20 7.89
C LEU A 71 22.94 1.78 8.02
N ILE A 72 22.80 1.20 9.20
CA ILE A 72 23.12 -0.21 9.47
C ILE A 72 21.89 -0.92 10.05
N PRO A 73 21.50 -2.11 9.55
CA PRO A 73 20.36 -2.85 10.08
C PRO A 73 20.57 -3.25 11.55
N CYS A 74 19.56 -3.05 12.39
CA CYS A 74 19.56 -3.45 13.81
C CYS A 74 18.40 -4.37 14.20
N VAL A 75 17.66 -4.91 13.23
CA VAL A 75 16.44 -5.71 13.46
C VAL A 75 16.72 -6.97 14.30
N GLY A 76 17.98 -7.44 14.34
CA GLY A 76 18.42 -8.55 15.18
C GLY A 76 18.74 -8.19 16.64
N PHE A 77 18.74 -6.92 17.03
CA PHE A 77 19.08 -6.52 18.40
C PHE A 77 18.05 -7.05 19.41
N LEU A 78 18.53 -7.40 20.61
CA LEU A 78 17.67 -7.84 21.72
C LEU A 78 16.60 -6.80 22.08
N SER A 79 16.97 -5.51 22.04
CA SER A 79 16.05 -4.39 22.20
C SER A 79 16.67 -3.06 21.71
N GLY A 80 15.86 -2.01 21.59
CA GLY A 80 16.33 -0.65 21.31
C GLY A 80 16.53 -0.25 19.84
N CYS A 81 16.30 -1.17 18.88
CA CYS A 81 16.28 -0.85 17.46
C CYS A 81 15.03 -0.01 17.10
N PRO A 82 15.14 1.06 16.27
CA PRO A 82 14.00 1.90 15.91
C PRO A 82 12.86 1.12 15.24
N LYS A 83 11.66 1.17 15.83
CA LYS A 83 10.47 0.47 15.30
C LYS A 83 9.67 1.30 14.29
N THR A 84 9.86 2.62 14.28
CA THR A 84 9.25 3.59 13.36
C THR A 84 10.33 4.42 12.66
N SER A 85 9.98 5.12 11.59
CA SER A 85 10.90 6.11 11.01
C SER A 85 11.22 7.20 12.03
N PHE A 86 12.43 7.73 11.96
CA PHE A 86 12.93 8.69 12.96
C PHE A 86 13.84 9.71 12.30
N LYS A 87 13.85 10.94 12.82
CA LYS A 87 14.73 11.99 12.29
C LYS A 87 16.19 11.73 12.67
N SER A 88 17.14 12.18 11.85
CA SER A 88 18.56 12.11 12.21
C SER A 88 18.86 12.85 13.53
N SER A 89 18.15 13.94 13.81
CA SER A 89 18.24 14.68 15.08
C SER A 89 17.76 13.89 16.31
N ASP A 90 17.00 12.82 16.10
CA ASP A 90 16.43 11.98 17.16
C ASP A 90 17.32 10.78 17.53
N PHE A 91 18.58 10.75 17.06
CA PHE A 91 19.51 9.63 17.28
C PHE A 91 19.68 9.24 18.76
N TYR A 92 19.57 10.21 19.67
CA TYR A 92 19.67 10.01 21.13
C TYR A 92 18.55 9.18 21.74
N LYS A 93 17.40 9.05 21.05
CA LYS A 93 16.29 8.21 21.52
C LYS A 93 16.62 6.71 21.41
N TYR A 94 17.73 6.36 20.76
CA TYR A 94 18.11 4.98 20.45
C TYR A 94 19.49 4.66 21.03
N SER A 95 19.59 4.58 22.36
CA SER A 95 20.85 4.28 23.07
C SER A 95 21.49 2.94 22.66
N ALA A 96 20.68 1.94 22.29
CA ALA A 96 21.17 0.68 21.73
C ALA A 96 22.00 0.87 20.45
N CYS A 97 21.67 1.89 19.64
CA CYS A 97 22.42 2.26 18.44
C CYS A 97 23.70 3.05 18.73
N GLN A 98 24.04 3.29 20.00
CA GLN A 98 25.25 4.01 20.44
C GLN A 98 26.11 3.14 21.37
N SER A 99 25.58 2.01 21.83
CA SER A 99 26.24 1.14 22.79
C SER A 99 27.13 0.13 22.07
N LEU A 100 28.42 0.42 22.03
CA LEU A 100 29.44 -0.42 21.38
C LEU A 100 30.26 -1.19 22.41
N ASP A 101 30.59 -2.43 22.07
CA ASP A 101 31.76 -3.13 22.58
C ASP A 101 32.95 -2.77 21.68
N LEU A 102 33.86 -1.95 22.20
CA LEU A 102 35.02 -1.46 21.46
C LEU A 102 36.13 -2.53 21.30
N GLU A 103 36.10 -3.59 22.10
CA GLU A 103 37.05 -4.70 22.02
C GLU A 103 36.65 -5.66 20.89
N HIS A 104 35.35 -5.93 20.76
CA HIS A 104 34.80 -6.85 19.77
C HIS A 104 34.24 -6.15 18.52
N HIS A 105 34.29 -4.81 18.45
CA HIS A 105 33.79 -3.98 17.35
C HIS A 105 32.34 -4.31 16.95
N CYS A 106 31.46 -4.45 17.95
CA CYS A 106 30.05 -4.78 17.75
C CYS A 106 29.13 -4.00 18.68
N TYR A 107 27.83 -4.00 18.40
CA TYR A 107 26.85 -3.42 19.30
C TYR A 107 26.57 -4.36 20.46
N LYS A 108 26.56 -3.85 21.70
CA LYS A 108 26.32 -4.68 22.90
C LYS A 108 24.96 -5.38 22.90
N THR A 109 23.99 -4.81 22.19
CA THR A 109 22.63 -5.34 22.05
C THR A 109 22.46 -6.30 20.88
N ASP A 110 23.49 -6.47 20.05
CA ASP A 110 23.49 -7.48 18.99
C ASP A 110 23.74 -8.87 19.62
N PRO A 111 22.84 -9.86 19.44
CA PRO A 111 23.04 -11.22 19.95
C PRO A 111 24.31 -11.90 19.44
N LYS A 112 24.88 -11.44 18.32
CA LYS A 112 26.14 -11.95 17.77
C LYS A 112 27.38 -11.34 18.41
N CYS A 113 27.22 -10.26 19.18
CA CYS A 113 28.32 -9.64 19.90
C CYS A 113 28.70 -10.52 21.10
N PRO A 114 29.97 -10.94 21.24
CA PRO A 114 30.41 -11.78 22.35
C PRO A 114 30.01 -11.16 23.69
N GLN A 115 29.18 -11.87 24.45
CA GLN A 115 28.90 -11.49 25.83
C GLN A 115 30.15 -11.85 26.62
N ASN A 116 30.77 -10.87 27.28
CA ASN A 116 31.81 -11.12 28.27
C ASN A 116 31.22 -11.93 29.44
N THR A 117 31.15 -13.25 29.27
CA THR A 117 30.88 -14.20 30.35
C THR A 117 32.13 -14.51 31.17
N ASP A 118 33.20 -13.73 31.02
CA ASP A 118 34.35 -13.74 31.92
C ASP A 118 34.21 -12.65 32.99
N LYS A 119 33.19 -12.81 33.84
CA LYS A 119 33.08 -12.31 35.23
C LYS A 119 31.69 -12.64 35.77
N MET A 120 31.37 -13.93 35.87
CA MET A 120 30.27 -14.36 36.75
C MET A 120 30.64 -15.65 37.48
N SER A 121 31.65 -15.57 38.36
CA SER A 121 31.65 -16.38 39.58
C SER A 121 31.09 -15.52 40.72
N GLU A 122 30.21 -16.11 41.53
CA GLU A 122 29.62 -15.55 42.76
C GLU A 122 28.42 -14.59 42.66
N THR A 123 27.34 -14.94 41.94
CA THR A 123 26.00 -14.47 42.39
C THR A 123 24.79 -15.30 41.94
N GLN A 124 24.97 -16.42 41.23
CA GLN A 124 23.85 -17.22 40.71
C GLN A 124 23.53 -18.50 41.49
N ALA A 125 24.13 -18.72 42.67
CA ALA A 125 23.72 -19.81 43.56
C ALA A 125 22.50 -19.48 44.45
N GLY A 126 22.17 -18.19 44.62
CA GLY A 126 21.10 -17.76 45.55
C GLY A 126 19.68 -17.85 44.99
N PHE A 127 19.47 -17.57 43.70
CA PHE A 127 18.12 -17.41 43.16
C PHE A 127 17.41 -18.72 42.78
N ILE A 128 18.16 -19.78 42.47
CA ILE A 128 17.58 -21.10 42.18
C ILE A 128 16.97 -21.74 43.45
N GLY A 129 17.52 -21.43 44.63
CA GLY A 129 16.98 -21.90 45.91
C GLY A 129 15.62 -21.28 46.26
N VAL A 130 15.39 -20.00 45.96
CA VAL A 130 14.16 -19.29 46.36
C VAL A 130 12.95 -19.73 45.53
N ILE A 131 13.14 -20.00 44.23
CA ILE A 131 12.04 -20.40 43.33
C ILE A 131 11.55 -21.83 43.64
N ALA A 132 12.42 -22.71 44.15
CA ALA A 132 12.04 -24.07 44.54
C ALA A 132 11.31 -24.16 45.89
N VAL A 133 11.53 -23.22 46.81
CA VAL A 133 10.94 -23.25 48.17
C VAL A 133 9.48 -22.79 48.18
N ILE A 134 9.10 -21.84 47.33
CA ILE A 134 7.73 -21.31 47.27
C ILE A 134 6.67 -22.41 47.02
N PRO A 135 6.80 -23.30 46.01
CA PRO A 135 5.80 -24.35 45.79
C PRO A 135 5.75 -25.37 46.93
N ILE A 136 6.87 -25.64 47.60
CA ILE A 136 6.93 -26.56 48.75
C ILE A 136 6.18 -25.98 49.95
N VAL A 137 6.35 -24.68 50.24
CA VAL A 137 5.62 -24.00 51.32
C VAL A 137 4.12 -23.96 51.03
N VAL A 138 3.72 -23.68 49.80
CA VAL A 138 2.31 -23.69 49.39
C VAL A 138 1.69 -25.08 49.56
N LEU A 139 2.39 -26.14 49.13
CA LEU A 139 1.92 -27.52 49.33
C LEU A 139 1.82 -27.90 50.81
N PHE A 140 2.76 -27.46 51.64
CA PHE A 140 2.73 -27.71 53.07
C PHE A 140 1.55 -27.02 53.75
N VAL A 141 1.25 -25.76 53.39
CA VAL A 141 0.08 -25.03 53.90
C VAL A 141 -1.22 -25.74 53.50
N LEU A 142 -1.35 -26.17 52.25
CA LEU A 142 -2.51 -26.94 51.79
C LEU A 142 -2.67 -28.26 52.54
N PHE A 143 -1.57 -28.95 52.83
CA PHE A 143 -1.58 -30.19 53.61
C PHE A 143 -2.03 -29.96 55.06
N VAL A 144 -1.57 -28.89 55.71
CA VAL A 144 -1.99 -28.51 57.06
C VAL A 144 -3.47 -28.13 57.09
N LEU A 145 -3.96 -27.37 56.11
CA LEU A 145 -5.38 -27.02 55.99
C LEU A 145 -6.25 -28.25 55.78
N ALA A 146 -5.83 -29.18 54.92
CA ALA A 146 -6.51 -30.46 54.71
C ALA A 146 -6.51 -31.31 55.99
N TYR A 147 -5.40 -31.36 56.72
CA TYR A 147 -5.29 -32.06 57.99
C TYR A 147 -6.22 -31.47 59.06
N ILE A 148 -6.28 -30.14 59.19
CA ILE A 148 -7.19 -29.45 60.11
C ILE A 148 -8.64 -29.73 59.72
N TYR A 149 -8.98 -29.67 58.44
CA TYR A 149 -10.31 -29.99 57.93
C TYR A 149 -10.73 -31.43 58.29
N LEU A 150 -9.85 -32.41 58.05
CA LEU A 150 -10.08 -33.82 58.40
C LEU A 150 -10.21 -34.02 59.93
N ARG A 151 -9.41 -33.31 60.73
CA ARG A 151 -9.48 -33.37 62.20
C ARG A 151 -10.79 -32.74 62.74
N LYS A 152 -11.26 -31.65 62.13
CA LYS A 152 -12.55 -31.01 62.45
C LYS A 152 -13.73 -31.92 62.08
N ARG A 153 -13.65 -32.62 60.94
CA ARG A 153 -14.65 -33.61 60.50
C ARG A 153 -14.70 -34.84 61.41
N ARG A 154 -13.55 -35.28 61.97
CA ARG A 154 -13.49 -36.35 62.99
C ARG A 154 -14.09 -35.93 64.34
N LYS A 155 -13.96 -34.66 64.77
CA LYS A 155 -14.64 -34.14 65.97
C LYS A 155 -16.18 -34.09 65.78
N GLN A 156 -16.66 -33.61 64.62
CA GLN A 156 -18.11 -33.58 64.35
C GLN A 156 -18.76 -34.97 64.27
N ARG A 157 -18.02 -36.02 63.85
CA ARG A 157 -18.49 -37.42 63.91
C ARG A 157 -18.52 -38.01 65.32
N LYS A 158 -17.78 -37.46 66.29
CA LYS A 158 -17.85 -37.86 67.70
C LYS A 158 -18.97 -37.11 68.46
N THR A 159 -19.34 -35.91 68.03
CA THR A 159 -20.47 -35.15 68.63
C THR A 159 -21.84 -35.57 68.07
N LYS A 160 -21.92 -36.09 66.83
CA LYS A 160 -23.16 -36.66 66.25
C LYS A 160 -23.52 -38.08 66.73
N LYS A 161 -22.70 -38.71 67.57
CA LYS A 161 -23.00 -40.01 68.21
C LYS A 161 -23.49 -39.88 69.67
N ILE A 162 -23.59 -38.65 70.20
CA ILE A 162 -24.04 -38.36 71.58
C ILE A 162 -25.31 -37.45 71.59
N ALA A 163 -25.72 -36.87 70.47
CA ALA A 163 -26.98 -36.13 70.34
C ALA A 163 -28.04 -36.92 69.55
N GLY A 164 -28.14 -38.21 69.85
CA GLY A 164 -29.28 -39.05 69.50
C GLY A 164 -30.16 -39.21 70.72
N ASP A 165 -30.63 -38.09 71.27
CA ASP A 165 -31.69 -38.01 72.28
C ASP A 165 -32.10 -36.53 72.40
N TYR A 166 -33.40 -36.25 72.55
CA TYR A 166 -34.07 -34.93 72.72
C TYR A 166 -34.62 -34.16 71.48
N ILE A 167 -35.87 -34.50 71.14
CA ILE A 167 -37.13 -33.67 71.11
C ILE A 167 -37.21 -32.40 70.23
N GLU A 168 -38.02 -32.53 69.16
CA GLU A 168 -39.26 -31.78 68.79
C GLU A 168 -39.51 -30.31 69.24
N THR A 169 -39.78 -29.40 68.28
CA THR A 169 -41.00 -28.54 68.15
C THR A 169 -40.79 -27.17 67.45
N THR A 170 -41.85 -26.75 66.74
CA THR A 170 -42.36 -25.39 66.39
C THR A 170 -41.75 -24.51 65.26
N ASN A 171 -42.52 -24.44 64.15
CA ASN A 171 -43.38 -23.32 63.68
C ASN A 171 -42.86 -21.92 63.24
N GLU A 172 -43.60 -21.41 62.23
CA GLU A 172 -44.04 -20.02 61.94
C GLU A 172 -43.34 -19.17 60.84
N ASP A 173 -44.12 -18.96 59.77
CA ASP A 173 -44.65 -17.69 59.25
C ASP A 173 -43.94 -16.80 58.20
N ASP A 174 -44.73 -16.59 57.12
CA ASP A 174 -45.21 -15.33 56.55
C ASP A 174 -44.52 -14.56 55.41
N GLN A 175 -45.27 -14.52 54.29
CA GLN A 175 -45.93 -13.35 53.68
C GLN A 175 -45.50 -12.80 52.30
N GLU A 176 -46.58 -12.55 51.54
CA GLU A 176 -46.78 -11.99 50.20
C GLU A 176 -46.65 -10.46 50.09
N MET A 177 -46.90 -9.97 48.86
CA MET A 177 -47.52 -8.67 48.43
C MET A 177 -46.56 -7.82 47.58
N HIS A 178 -46.93 -7.13 46.48
CA HIS A 178 -48.09 -7.09 45.58
C HIS A 178 -47.77 -6.04 44.47
N ASN A 179 -48.49 -6.14 43.33
CA ASN A 179 -49.06 -5.08 42.47
C ASN A 179 -48.32 -4.43 41.25
N PHE A 180 -48.96 -4.66 40.09
CA PHE A 180 -49.12 -3.94 38.80
C PHE A 180 -50.01 -2.66 38.92
N PRO A 181 -50.53 -1.99 37.84
CA PRO A 181 -50.09 -1.68 36.45
C PRO A 181 -50.32 -0.17 36.10
N SER A 182 -50.16 0.25 34.82
CA SER A 182 -51.20 1.02 34.05
C SER A 182 -50.78 1.40 32.63
N GLU A 183 -51.82 1.56 31.79
CA GLU A 183 -51.89 1.60 30.32
C GLU A 183 -51.77 3.01 29.68
N GLU A 184 -51.83 2.99 28.34
CA GLU A 184 -52.61 3.88 27.45
C GLU A 184 -51.91 4.86 26.47
N HIS A 185 -52.34 4.72 25.22
CA HIS A 185 -52.18 5.53 23.99
C HIS A 185 -53.16 6.73 24.01
N PRO A 186 -53.03 7.81 23.18
CA PRO A 186 -53.63 7.79 21.83
C PRO A 186 -53.06 8.76 20.73
N ASP A 187 -53.33 8.38 19.47
CA ASP A 187 -53.79 9.09 18.26
C ASP A 187 -53.21 10.42 17.66
N ARG A 188 -53.10 10.35 16.31
CA ARG A 188 -53.08 11.37 15.21
C ARG A 188 -54.35 12.29 15.21
N PRO A 189 -54.59 13.33 14.33
CA PRO A 189 -54.20 13.48 12.90
C PRO A 189 -54.03 14.94 12.35
N PHE A 190 -53.75 15.12 11.03
CA PHE A 190 -54.53 15.94 10.05
C PHE A 190 -53.78 16.29 8.72
N LEU A 191 -54.38 15.82 7.61
CA LEU A 191 -54.70 16.42 6.27
C LEU A 191 -53.74 17.31 5.42
N ASN A 192 -53.62 16.86 4.15
CA ASN A 192 -54.00 17.51 2.86
C ASN A 192 -52.98 18.15 1.88
N LYS A 193 -53.02 17.56 0.66
CA LYS A 193 -53.16 18.13 -0.71
C LYS A 193 -52.15 19.15 -1.27
N GLY A 194 -51.54 18.77 -2.40
CA GLY A 194 -52.04 19.24 -3.70
C GLY A 194 -51.08 19.99 -4.63
N ALA A 195 -51.20 19.64 -5.91
CA ALA A 195 -50.96 20.42 -7.14
C ALA A 195 -49.62 20.29 -7.91
N GLU A 196 -49.77 19.66 -9.08
CA GLU A 196 -48.99 19.83 -10.31
C GLU A 196 -48.96 21.29 -10.79
N ILE A 197 -47.87 21.66 -11.48
CA ILE A 197 -47.91 22.61 -12.61
C ILE A 197 -46.97 22.08 -13.71
N GLU A 198 -47.55 21.93 -14.90
CA GLU A 198 -46.93 21.63 -16.20
C GLU A 198 -46.36 22.89 -16.89
N LEU A 199 -45.48 22.62 -17.86
CA LEU A 199 -45.16 23.39 -19.09
C LEU A 199 -44.38 24.71 -18.98
N THR A 200 -43.18 24.76 -19.59
CA THR A 200 -43.05 25.21 -21.00
C THR A 200 -41.63 25.04 -21.55
N ASP A 201 -41.63 24.65 -22.82
CA ASP A 201 -40.55 24.47 -23.77
C ASP A 201 -39.95 25.83 -24.19
N THR A 202 -38.62 25.92 -24.29
CA THR A 202 -37.98 26.85 -25.22
C THR A 202 -36.65 26.26 -25.69
N THR A 203 -36.76 25.60 -26.82
CA THR A 203 -35.68 25.25 -27.75
C THR A 203 -34.86 26.50 -28.14
N GLN A 204 -33.53 26.45 -27.97
CA GLN A 204 -32.60 27.23 -28.78
C GLN A 204 -31.52 26.29 -29.33
N HIS A 205 -31.65 26.00 -30.62
CA HIS A 205 -30.61 25.49 -31.48
C HIS A 205 -29.44 26.48 -31.53
N SER A 206 -28.23 26.04 -31.19
CA SER A 206 -27.01 26.60 -31.76
C SER A 206 -26.34 25.51 -32.59
N GLU A 207 -26.41 25.72 -33.90
CA GLU A 207 -25.68 24.95 -34.92
C GLU A 207 -24.18 24.99 -34.60
N MET A 208 -23.57 23.81 -34.46
CA MET A 208 -22.13 23.67 -34.37
C MET A 208 -21.65 23.22 -35.75
N GLU A 209 -20.91 24.12 -36.40
CA GLU A 209 -20.19 23.93 -37.66
C GLU A 209 -19.37 22.64 -37.62
N SER A 210 -19.76 21.66 -38.43
CA SER A 210 -18.95 20.50 -38.77
C SER A 210 -18.03 20.87 -39.93
N ASP A 211 -16.72 20.96 -39.68
CA ASP A 211 -15.71 21.09 -40.74
C ASP A 211 -15.60 19.76 -41.53
N GLU A 212 -16.44 19.61 -42.56
CA GLU A 212 -16.20 18.66 -43.66
C GLU A 212 -15.43 19.35 -44.82
N PRO A 213 -14.56 18.62 -45.53
CA PRO A 213 -13.69 19.20 -46.54
C PRO A 213 -14.47 19.57 -47.80
N VAL A 214 -14.54 20.87 -48.12
CA VAL A 214 -15.04 21.34 -49.42
C VAL A 214 -14.00 21.07 -50.51
N GLU A 215 -14.24 20.02 -51.31
CA GLU A 215 -13.48 19.72 -52.52
C GLU A 215 -13.86 20.73 -53.63
N LYS A 216 -12.93 21.63 -53.97
CA LYS A 216 -13.15 22.63 -55.04
C LYS A 216 -12.60 22.10 -56.37
N CYS A 217 -13.42 21.39 -57.13
CA CYS A 217 -13.11 20.97 -58.50
C CYS A 217 -13.30 22.13 -59.48
N VAL A 218 -12.27 22.43 -60.28
CA VAL A 218 -12.39 23.34 -61.45
C VAL A 218 -12.31 22.50 -62.72
N LYS A 219 -13.41 22.45 -63.48
CA LYS A 219 -13.42 21.87 -64.82
C LYS A 219 -12.84 22.86 -65.82
N LYS A 220 -11.70 22.53 -66.42
CA LYS A 220 -11.23 23.15 -67.65
C LYS A 220 -10.75 22.05 -68.60
N ASN A 221 -11.32 22.01 -69.80
CA ASN A 221 -10.98 21.09 -70.90
C ASN A 221 -11.14 19.58 -70.57
N GLY A 222 -12.29 19.17 -70.03
CA GLY A 222 -12.70 17.76 -70.02
C GLY A 222 -11.88 16.81 -69.14
N VAL A 223 -10.90 17.31 -68.37
CA VAL A 223 -10.12 16.51 -67.41
C VAL A 223 -10.26 17.12 -66.02
N GLU A 224 -10.88 16.36 -65.12
CA GLU A 224 -11.00 16.70 -63.70
C GLU A 224 -9.66 16.39 -63.02
N LYS A 225 -8.95 17.42 -62.56
CA LYS A 225 -7.66 17.27 -61.88
C LYS A 225 -7.76 17.82 -60.46
N CYS A 226 -8.07 16.94 -59.51
CA CYS A 226 -7.99 17.25 -58.09
C CYS A 226 -6.51 17.26 -57.66
N VAL A 227 -5.97 18.45 -57.36
CA VAL A 227 -4.66 18.57 -56.73
C VAL A 227 -4.85 18.48 -55.23
N LYS A 228 -4.53 17.33 -54.62
CA LYS A 228 -4.37 17.22 -53.17
C LYS A 228 -3.21 18.10 -52.73
N LYS A 229 -3.52 19.23 -52.10
CA LYS A 229 -2.54 20.00 -51.34
C LYS A 229 -2.20 19.18 -50.09
N ASN A 230 -1.10 18.43 -50.11
CA ASN A 230 -0.50 17.86 -48.91
C ASN A 230 0.14 19.00 -48.09
N GLY A 231 -0.68 19.86 -47.50
CA GLY A 231 -0.27 20.65 -46.35
C GLY A 231 -0.27 19.71 -45.15
N LYS A 232 0.89 19.47 -44.54
CA LYS A 232 1.02 18.76 -43.27
C LYS A 232 0.10 19.46 -42.26
N PHE A 233 -1.04 18.86 -41.93
CA PHE A 233 -1.95 19.40 -40.92
C PHE A 233 -1.18 19.48 -39.61
N ARG A 234 -0.89 20.71 -39.17
CA ARG A 234 -0.16 20.99 -37.92
C ARG A 234 -1.09 20.63 -36.77
N SER A 235 -0.64 19.82 -35.81
CA SER A 235 -1.51 19.37 -34.72
C SER A 235 -1.89 20.54 -33.80
N SER A 236 -3.02 20.43 -33.10
CA SER A 236 -3.45 21.43 -32.09
C SER A 236 -2.36 21.68 -31.04
N MET A 237 -1.64 20.62 -30.65
CA MET A 237 -0.52 20.66 -29.71
C MET A 237 0.71 21.40 -30.24
N ASP A 238 1.00 21.31 -31.54
CA ASP A 238 2.11 22.04 -32.16
C ASP A 238 1.84 23.56 -32.11
N ARG A 239 0.61 23.98 -32.44
CA ARG A 239 0.21 25.39 -32.33
C ARG A 239 0.29 25.89 -30.89
N LEU A 240 -0.19 25.09 -29.94
CA LEU A 240 -0.12 25.43 -28.52
C LEU A 240 1.32 25.60 -28.03
N THR A 241 2.22 24.75 -28.51
CA THR A 241 3.65 24.81 -28.20
C THR A 241 4.25 26.12 -28.70
N ASP A 242 3.99 26.48 -29.96
CA ASP A 242 4.48 27.72 -30.57
C ASP A 242 4.00 28.96 -29.80
N ASP A 243 2.70 29.01 -29.46
CA ASP A 243 2.09 30.13 -28.70
C ASP A 243 2.73 30.31 -27.32
N ILE A 244 3.16 29.21 -26.68
CA ILE A 244 3.80 29.26 -25.36
C ILE A 244 5.26 29.67 -25.48
N LEU A 245 5.98 29.16 -26.46
CA LEU A 245 7.36 29.59 -26.71
C LEU A 245 7.39 31.10 -27.00
N GLN A 246 6.45 31.61 -27.80
CA GLN A 246 6.30 33.04 -28.07
C GLN A 246 5.97 33.87 -26.82
N GLU A 247 5.07 33.38 -25.95
CA GLU A 247 4.76 34.06 -24.67
C GLU A 247 5.98 34.05 -23.72
N MET A 248 6.77 32.98 -23.73
CA MET A 248 7.96 32.86 -22.90
C MET A 248 9.13 33.72 -23.39
N GLU A 249 9.30 33.88 -24.71
CA GLU A 249 10.24 34.84 -25.31
C GLU A 249 10.00 36.27 -24.80
N GLN A 250 8.73 36.66 -24.64
CA GLN A 250 8.37 37.98 -24.10
C GLN A 250 8.67 38.12 -22.60
N LEU A 251 8.62 37.01 -21.85
CA LEU A 251 8.84 36.98 -20.40
C LEU A 251 10.31 36.83 -19.99
N TYR A 252 11.17 36.34 -20.89
CA TYR A 252 12.60 36.09 -20.66
C TYR A 252 13.44 36.64 -21.82
N PRO A 253 13.90 37.90 -21.75
CA PRO A 253 14.72 38.49 -22.81
C PRO A 253 16.16 37.92 -22.88
N GLY A 254 16.56 37.04 -21.94
CA GLY A 254 17.87 36.40 -21.89
C GLY A 254 17.95 35.10 -22.72
N LYS A 255 18.94 34.98 -23.59
CA LYS A 255 19.09 33.87 -24.56
C LYS A 255 19.36 32.51 -23.91
N GLU A 256 20.03 32.47 -22.75
CA GLU A 256 20.30 31.23 -22.00
C GLU A 256 19.04 30.71 -21.28
N ASP A 257 18.27 31.58 -20.62
CA ASP A 257 16.99 31.23 -20.00
C ASP A 257 15.97 30.72 -21.04
N LEU A 258 15.98 31.32 -22.24
CA LEU A 258 15.08 30.94 -23.32
C LEU A 258 15.30 29.50 -23.80
N ASN A 259 16.56 29.09 -24.01
CA ASN A 259 16.90 27.72 -24.41
C ASN A 259 16.48 26.68 -23.36
N VAL A 260 16.61 27.03 -22.08
CA VAL A 260 16.20 26.18 -20.96
C VAL A 260 14.67 26.03 -20.92
N VAL A 261 13.94 27.12 -21.14
CA VAL A 261 12.48 27.14 -21.22
C VAL A 261 11.98 26.33 -22.42
N GLU A 262 12.57 26.52 -23.59
CA GLU A 262 12.23 25.79 -24.81
C GLU A 262 12.45 24.27 -24.63
N SER A 263 13.60 23.89 -24.07
CA SER A 263 13.90 22.49 -23.76
C SER A 263 12.87 21.89 -22.79
N ALA A 264 12.46 22.62 -21.75
CA ALA A 264 11.45 22.14 -20.80
C ALA A 264 10.09 21.91 -21.47
N VAL A 265 9.61 22.88 -22.26
CA VAL A 265 8.35 22.77 -22.99
C VAL A 265 8.37 21.60 -23.98
N LEU A 266 9.44 21.46 -24.76
CA LEU A 266 9.58 20.37 -25.73
C LEU A 266 9.67 18.99 -25.05
N ARG A 267 10.31 18.89 -23.87
CA ARG A 267 10.34 17.64 -23.09
C ARG A 267 8.93 17.23 -22.65
N VAL A 268 8.16 18.16 -22.11
CA VAL A 268 6.78 17.88 -21.66
C VAL A 268 5.88 17.55 -22.85
N LYS A 269 6.00 18.28 -23.96
CA LYS A 269 5.31 17.98 -25.22
C LYS A 269 5.63 16.57 -25.69
N LYS A 270 6.91 16.21 -25.72
CA LYS A 270 7.36 14.87 -26.13
C LYS A 270 6.73 13.78 -25.27
N CYS A 271 6.70 13.94 -23.95
CA CYS A 271 6.03 12.98 -23.07
C CYS A 271 4.53 12.86 -23.39
N ILE A 272 3.85 13.98 -23.70
CA ILE A 272 2.45 13.94 -24.11
C ILE A 272 2.29 13.26 -25.47
N ASP A 273 3.11 13.60 -26.47
CA ASP A 273 3.00 13.04 -27.82
C ASP A 273 3.35 11.53 -27.87
N GLU A 274 4.25 11.05 -27.00
CA GLU A 274 4.62 9.63 -26.91
C GLU A 274 3.54 8.79 -26.21
N ASP A 275 2.93 9.32 -25.15
CA ASP A 275 2.04 8.54 -24.27
C ASP A 275 0.54 8.79 -24.49
N ALA A 276 0.14 9.96 -25.01
CA ALA A 276 -1.26 10.31 -25.24
C ALA A 276 -1.81 9.66 -26.52
N LYS A 277 -2.99 9.06 -26.43
CA LYS A 277 -3.72 8.53 -27.59
C LYS A 277 -4.79 9.53 -28.01
N THR A 278 -4.91 9.81 -29.30
CA THR A 278 -5.86 10.83 -29.81
C THR A 278 -7.33 10.55 -29.47
N ASN A 279 -7.69 9.30 -29.14
CA ASN A 279 -9.08 8.87 -28.99
C ASN A 279 -9.47 8.40 -27.57
N ASP A 280 -8.52 8.30 -26.62
CA ASP A 280 -8.83 7.89 -25.23
C ASP A 280 -8.48 9.02 -24.25
N VAL A 281 -9.49 9.82 -23.95
CA VAL A 281 -9.36 11.00 -23.11
C VAL A 281 -8.93 10.64 -21.69
N PHE A 282 -9.38 9.51 -21.13
CA PHE A 282 -8.98 9.13 -19.78
C PHE A 282 -7.50 8.75 -19.72
N THR A 283 -6.97 8.08 -20.75
CA THR A 283 -5.53 7.85 -20.89
C THR A 283 -4.75 9.17 -20.97
N ASN A 284 -5.25 10.15 -21.72
CA ASN A 284 -4.60 11.47 -21.80
C ASN A 284 -4.57 12.18 -20.43
N LEU A 285 -5.63 12.05 -19.62
CA LEU A 285 -5.67 12.56 -18.25
C LEU A 285 -4.62 11.91 -17.35
N ILE A 286 -4.37 10.61 -17.50
CA ILE A 286 -3.33 9.87 -16.76
C ILE A 286 -1.95 10.45 -17.08
N VAL A 287 -1.64 10.66 -18.37
CA VAL A 287 -0.35 11.23 -18.82
C VAL A 287 -0.10 12.61 -18.20
N VAL A 288 -1.08 13.51 -18.27
CA VAL A 288 -0.93 14.85 -17.69
C VAL A 288 -0.90 14.81 -16.17
N SER A 289 -1.66 13.93 -15.53
CA SER A 289 -1.62 13.75 -14.07
C SER A 289 -0.25 13.24 -13.60
N LYS A 290 0.36 12.31 -14.34
CA LYS A 290 1.73 11.84 -14.09
C LYS A 290 2.73 12.98 -14.18
N LEU A 291 2.59 13.86 -15.18
CA LEU A 291 3.42 15.06 -15.30
C LEU A 291 3.24 16.02 -14.12
N PHE A 292 2.01 16.16 -13.59
CA PHE A 292 1.79 16.93 -12.35
C PHE A 292 2.52 16.33 -11.14
N THR A 293 2.47 15.02 -10.97
CA THR A 293 3.16 14.31 -9.88
C THR A 293 4.69 14.35 -10.05
N MET A 294 5.20 14.21 -11.26
CA MET A 294 6.63 14.41 -11.54
C MET A 294 7.07 15.84 -11.20
N PHE A 295 6.22 16.82 -11.51
CA PHE A 295 6.48 18.22 -11.23
C PHE A 295 6.49 18.55 -9.73
N THR A 296 5.68 17.91 -8.90
CA THR A 296 5.72 18.09 -7.43
C THR A 296 6.93 17.44 -6.79
N ASN A 297 7.39 16.33 -7.33
CA ASN A 297 8.41 15.47 -6.72
C ASN A 297 9.84 15.73 -7.23
N ASN A 298 10.04 16.65 -8.17
CA ASN A 298 11.36 16.95 -8.73
C ASN A 298 12.01 18.19 -8.09
N PRO A 299 12.97 18.03 -7.16
CA PRO A 299 13.65 19.15 -6.50
C PRO A 299 14.67 19.87 -7.38
N ASN A 300 14.99 19.34 -8.57
CA ASN A 300 16.10 19.81 -9.41
C ASN A 300 15.66 20.74 -10.56
N LEU A 301 14.36 21.03 -10.69
CA LEU A 301 13.87 21.98 -11.70
C LEU A 301 14.32 23.40 -11.35
N SER A 302 14.98 24.08 -12.28
CA SER A 302 15.26 25.51 -12.13
C SER A 302 13.96 26.31 -12.07
N THR A 303 14.01 27.53 -11.52
CA THR A 303 12.82 28.41 -11.40
C THR A 303 12.21 28.71 -12.78
N SER A 304 13.05 28.87 -13.81
CA SER A 304 12.63 29.12 -15.19
C SER A 304 11.94 27.90 -15.80
N GLU A 305 12.50 26.69 -15.66
CA GLU A 305 11.87 25.43 -16.12
C GLU A 305 10.55 25.15 -15.41
N PHE A 306 10.50 25.45 -14.10
CA PHE A 306 9.31 25.31 -13.29
C PHE A 306 8.19 26.22 -13.80
N LYS A 307 8.52 27.49 -14.09
CA LYS A 307 7.55 28.46 -14.62
C LYS A 307 7.09 28.11 -16.04
N ALA A 308 7.99 27.62 -16.90
CA ALA A 308 7.68 27.19 -18.26
C ALA A 308 6.78 25.95 -18.30
N THR A 309 7.19 24.87 -17.64
CA THR A 309 6.44 23.61 -17.54
C THR A 309 5.03 23.85 -17.00
N ARG A 310 4.93 24.69 -15.96
CA ARG A 310 3.64 25.07 -15.37
C ARG A 310 2.73 25.79 -16.36
N CYS A 311 3.25 26.77 -17.09
CA CYS A 311 2.45 27.51 -18.07
C CYS A 311 1.96 26.57 -19.17
N PHE A 312 2.83 25.69 -19.63
CA PHE A 312 2.49 24.69 -20.62
C PHE A 312 1.38 23.76 -20.15
N LEU A 313 1.55 23.11 -18.99
CA LEU A 313 0.54 22.21 -18.46
C LEU A 313 -0.80 22.90 -18.19
N SER A 314 -0.79 24.17 -17.74
CA SER A 314 -2.01 24.95 -17.54
C SER A 314 -2.81 25.18 -18.82
N LYS A 315 -2.15 25.38 -19.97
CA LYS A 315 -2.87 25.52 -21.24
C LYS A 315 -3.25 24.17 -21.81
N VAL A 316 -2.36 23.18 -21.72
CA VAL A 316 -2.61 21.79 -22.14
C VAL A 316 -3.87 21.24 -21.48
N SER A 317 -4.01 21.40 -20.15
CA SER A 317 -5.15 20.89 -19.38
C SER A 317 -6.51 21.50 -19.75
N ARG A 318 -6.54 22.50 -20.64
CA ARG A 318 -7.77 23.15 -21.14
C ARG A 318 -8.12 22.76 -22.57
N THR A 319 -7.26 22.02 -23.24
CA THR A 319 -7.54 21.59 -24.62
C THR A 319 -8.63 20.50 -24.64
N PRO A 320 -9.45 20.41 -25.71
CA PRO A 320 -10.56 19.46 -25.79
C PRO A 320 -10.17 17.99 -25.55
N GLN A 321 -8.92 17.63 -25.88
CA GLN A 321 -8.37 16.29 -25.69
C GLN A 321 -8.19 15.87 -24.22
N PHE A 322 -8.34 16.81 -23.26
CA PHE A 322 -8.37 16.55 -21.82
C PHE A 322 -9.68 17.03 -21.15
N SER A 323 -10.72 17.31 -21.94
CA SER A 323 -12.05 17.64 -21.40
C SER A 323 -12.69 16.40 -20.82
N PHE A 324 -13.20 16.49 -19.59
CA PHE A 324 -13.89 15.36 -18.96
C PHE A 324 -15.18 14.96 -19.69
N GLU A 325 -15.74 15.81 -20.56
CA GLU A 325 -16.96 15.50 -21.32
C GLU A 325 -16.83 14.27 -22.22
N ASN A 326 -15.60 13.95 -22.62
CA ASN A 326 -15.27 12.88 -23.55
C ASN A 326 -14.78 11.62 -22.83
N ILE A 327 -14.78 11.57 -21.50
CA ILE A 327 -14.46 10.35 -20.77
C ILE A 327 -15.65 9.39 -20.84
N LYS A 328 -15.36 8.10 -20.96
CA LYS A 328 -16.40 7.08 -20.84
C LYS A 328 -17.00 7.14 -19.43
N LYS A 329 -18.30 7.43 -19.33
CA LYS A 329 -18.96 7.69 -18.04
C LYS A 329 -19.16 6.42 -17.23
N MET A 330 -19.10 6.52 -15.90
CA MET A 330 -19.38 5.37 -15.03
C MET A 330 -20.79 4.85 -15.22
N SER A 331 -21.77 5.72 -15.49
CA SER A 331 -23.16 5.35 -15.73
C SER A 331 -23.32 4.34 -16.87
N GLU A 332 -22.48 4.44 -17.89
CA GLU A 332 -22.42 3.52 -19.04
C GLU A 332 -21.74 2.18 -18.68
N GLU A 333 -20.99 2.14 -17.58
CA GLU A 333 -20.26 0.98 -17.09
C GLU A 333 -20.92 0.29 -15.90
N ARG A 334 -22.20 0.57 -15.61
CA ARG A 334 -22.93 0.02 -14.44
C ARG A 334 -22.76 -1.49 -14.28
N ARG A 335 -22.78 -2.25 -15.39
CA ARG A 335 -22.60 -3.72 -15.40
C ARG A 335 -21.26 -4.20 -14.85
N LYS A 336 -20.20 -3.39 -14.96
CA LYS A 336 -18.85 -3.71 -14.45
C LYS A 336 -18.82 -3.75 -12.92
N TYR A 337 -19.68 -2.97 -12.27
CA TYR A 337 -19.72 -2.79 -10.82
C TYR A 337 -20.91 -3.51 -10.17
N SER A 338 -21.98 -3.83 -10.92
CA SER A 338 -23.20 -4.47 -10.42
C SER A 338 -23.06 -5.96 -10.06
N ILE A 339 -21.89 -6.58 -10.28
CA ILE A 339 -21.65 -8.01 -9.97
C ILE A 339 -21.61 -8.26 -8.43
N TRP A 340 -21.60 -7.20 -7.59
CA TRP A 340 -21.19 -7.26 -6.18
C TRP A 340 -22.33 -6.81 -5.22
N SER A 341 -23.54 -7.39 -5.35
CA SER A 341 -24.72 -7.28 -4.44
C SER A 341 -25.46 -5.94 -4.32
N ASP A 342 -26.74 -6.00 -3.91
CA ASP A 342 -27.71 -4.89 -3.77
C ASP A 342 -27.24 -3.71 -2.89
N ASP A 343 -26.35 -3.93 -1.92
CA ASP A 343 -25.82 -2.87 -1.03
C ASP A 343 -24.88 -1.87 -1.75
N THR A 344 -24.37 -2.22 -2.94
CA THR A 344 -23.37 -1.39 -3.65
C THR A 344 -23.98 -0.31 -4.54
N ASP A 345 -25.28 -0.37 -4.79
CA ASP A 345 -25.98 0.55 -5.71
C ASP A 345 -26.02 1.99 -5.18
N ASP A 346 -26.12 2.21 -3.85
CA ASP A 346 -26.07 3.55 -3.23
C ASP A 346 -24.69 4.20 -3.36
N VAL A 347 -23.63 3.43 -3.08
CA VAL A 347 -22.25 3.92 -3.18
C VAL A 347 -21.89 4.26 -4.63
N TRP A 348 -22.29 3.40 -5.57
CA TRP A 348 -22.04 3.62 -6.98
C TRP A 348 -22.83 4.81 -7.53
N SER A 349 -24.12 4.93 -7.20
CA SER A 349 -24.94 6.06 -7.66
C SER A 349 -24.42 7.39 -7.11
N THR A 350 -23.97 7.40 -5.85
CA THR A 350 -23.26 8.55 -5.26
C THR A 350 -21.99 8.88 -6.05
N ALA A 351 -21.16 7.88 -6.36
CA ALA A 351 -19.94 8.11 -7.14
C ALA A 351 -20.24 8.64 -8.55
N ALA A 352 -21.27 8.12 -9.23
CA ALA A 352 -21.69 8.59 -10.54
C ALA A 352 -22.15 10.05 -10.49
N SER A 353 -22.91 10.43 -9.46
CA SER A 353 -23.29 11.83 -9.23
C SER A 353 -22.07 12.73 -8.99
N LEU A 354 -21.06 12.25 -8.26
CA LEU A 354 -19.82 12.99 -8.04
C LEU A 354 -18.97 13.11 -9.31
N GLU A 355 -18.95 12.09 -10.17
CA GLU A 355 -18.29 12.18 -11.46
C GLU A 355 -18.93 13.25 -12.35
N GLU A 356 -20.26 13.28 -12.46
CA GLU A 356 -20.96 14.35 -13.21
C GLU A 356 -20.69 15.73 -12.62
N CYS A 357 -20.64 15.83 -11.29
CA CYS A 357 -20.26 17.05 -10.59
C CYS A 357 -18.83 17.50 -10.94
N LEU A 358 -17.86 16.57 -11.05
CA LEU A 358 -16.50 16.85 -11.48
C LEU A 358 -16.39 17.19 -12.97
N ILE A 359 -17.20 16.56 -13.83
CA ILE A 359 -17.31 16.89 -15.26
C ILE A 359 -17.81 18.33 -15.43
N GLN A 360 -18.89 18.70 -14.74
CA GLN A 360 -19.42 20.05 -14.77
C GLN A 360 -18.39 21.05 -14.26
N ARG A 361 -17.65 20.70 -13.20
CA ARG A 361 -16.57 21.54 -12.69
C ARG A 361 -15.43 21.70 -13.69
N ASN A 362 -15.04 20.65 -14.39
CA ASN A 362 -14.03 20.72 -15.46
C ASN A 362 -14.44 21.70 -16.56
N ARG A 363 -15.71 21.60 -17.01
CA ARG A 363 -16.29 22.50 -18.02
C ARG A 363 -16.20 23.96 -17.61
N GLU A 364 -16.53 24.26 -16.35
CA GLU A 364 -16.39 25.63 -15.82
C GLU A 364 -14.94 26.12 -15.88
N LEU A 365 -13.98 25.31 -15.39
CA LEU A 365 -12.57 25.68 -15.32
C LEU A 365 -11.89 25.85 -16.69
N ILE A 366 -12.31 25.07 -17.69
CA ILE A 366 -11.82 25.19 -19.08
C ILE A 366 -12.22 26.55 -19.67
N ASN A 367 -13.41 27.04 -19.35
CA ASN A 367 -13.95 28.29 -19.90
C ASN A 367 -13.44 29.57 -19.21
N ILE A 368 -12.72 29.46 -18.09
CA ILE A 368 -12.15 30.62 -17.39
C ILE A 368 -11.05 31.27 -18.24
N ARG A 369 -11.26 32.53 -18.62
CA ARG A 369 -10.35 33.31 -19.45
C ARG A 369 -9.07 33.68 -18.68
N ASN A 370 -8.10 34.13 -19.45
CA ASN A 370 -6.76 34.49 -18.98
C ASN A 370 -6.71 35.67 -17.99
N ASN A 371 -7.75 36.51 -17.96
CA ASN A 371 -7.90 37.61 -17.01
C ASN A 371 -9.19 37.38 -16.23
N ALA A 372 -9.11 36.76 -15.06
CA ALA A 372 -10.27 36.41 -14.26
C ALA A 372 -10.99 37.68 -13.77
N SER A 373 -12.20 37.91 -14.27
CA SER A 373 -13.19 38.85 -13.77
C SER A 373 -13.63 38.50 -12.36
N LYS A 374 -14.31 39.43 -11.67
CA LYS A 374 -14.89 39.20 -10.34
C LYS A 374 -15.78 37.94 -10.29
N HIS A 375 -16.55 37.71 -11.36
CA HIS A 375 -17.40 36.52 -11.52
C HIS A 375 -16.60 35.22 -11.61
N GLU A 376 -15.44 35.21 -12.28
CA GLU A 376 -14.56 34.03 -12.36
C GLU A 376 -13.86 33.73 -11.02
N ASN A 377 -13.64 34.74 -10.17
CA ASN A 377 -13.17 34.51 -8.80
C ASN A 377 -14.27 33.86 -7.93
N ASP A 378 -15.53 34.28 -8.08
CA ASP A 378 -16.66 33.65 -7.38
C ASP A 378 -16.81 32.17 -7.79
N VAL A 379 -16.63 31.86 -9.09
CA VAL A 379 -16.61 30.47 -9.59
C VAL A 379 -15.46 29.66 -8.97
N LEU A 380 -14.28 30.25 -8.74
CA LEU A 380 -13.14 29.56 -8.11
C LEU A 380 -13.30 29.35 -6.59
N GLU A 381 -14.11 30.17 -5.93
CA GLU A 381 -14.39 30.08 -4.49
C GLU A 381 -15.58 29.16 -4.19
N ASN A 382 -16.58 29.11 -5.07
CA ASN A 382 -17.81 28.34 -4.86
C ASN A 382 -17.70 26.93 -5.45
N ASN A 383 -16.92 26.05 -4.81
CA ASN A 383 -16.81 24.64 -5.21
C ASN A 383 -17.70 23.74 -4.35
N ASN A 384 -19.00 23.69 -4.68
CA ASN A 384 -19.95 22.81 -4.00
C ASN A 384 -19.60 21.31 -4.16
N CYS A 385 -18.85 20.97 -5.20
CA CYS A 385 -18.40 19.60 -5.46
C CYS A 385 -17.35 19.12 -4.45
N GLU A 386 -16.45 20.01 -4.05
CA GLU A 386 -15.25 19.68 -3.28
C GLU A 386 -15.57 19.00 -1.95
N SER A 387 -16.52 19.57 -1.21
CA SER A 387 -16.92 19.05 0.10
C SER A 387 -17.55 17.66 -0.03
N ALA A 388 -18.39 17.47 -1.06
CA ALA A 388 -19.05 16.20 -1.33
C ALA A 388 -18.02 15.11 -1.72
N VAL A 389 -17.07 15.43 -2.59
CA VAL A 389 -15.98 14.52 -3.00
C VAL A 389 -15.11 14.15 -1.80
N LYS A 390 -14.64 15.13 -1.01
CA LYS A 390 -13.84 14.86 0.19
C LYS A 390 -14.56 13.96 1.18
N LYS A 391 -15.86 14.23 1.44
CA LYS A 391 -16.70 13.41 2.34
C LYS A 391 -16.86 11.98 1.81
N PHE A 392 -17.09 11.82 0.51
CA PHE A 392 -17.22 10.51 -0.13
C PHE A 392 -15.92 9.71 -0.08
N LEU A 393 -14.79 10.30 -0.50
CA LEU A 393 -13.48 9.64 -0.45
C LEU A 393 -13.14 9.21 0.98
N TRP A 394 -13.42 10.04 1.98
CA TRP A 394 -13.23 9.68 3.38
C TRP A 394 -14.12 8.51 3.83
N LYS A 395 -15.42 8.51 3.45
CA LYS A 395 -16.36 7.41 3.71
C LYS A 395 -15.82 6.10 3.12
N ILE A 396 -15.46 6.10 1.84
CA ILE A 396 -14.95 4.91 1.15
C ILE A 396 -13.63 4.42 1.77
N LYS A 397 -12.71 5.32 2.10
CA LYS A 397 -11.47 4.97 2.80
C LYS A 397 -11.75 4.21 4.11
N THR A 398 -12.73 4.68 4.89
CA THR A 398 -13.12 4.06 6.16
C THR A 398 -13.72 2.68 5.92
N GLU A 399 -14.67 2.57 4.98
CA GLU A 399 -15.33 1.29 4.64
C GLU A 399 -14.36 0.24 4.08
N VAL A 400 -13.41 0.64 3.23
CA VAL A 400 -12.35 -0.23 2.72
C VAL A 400 -11.47 -0.73 3.87
N THR A 401 -11.02 0.18 4.72
CA THR A 401 -10.14 -0.16 5.87
C THR A 401 -10.83 -1.14 6.82
N GLU A 402 -12.10 -0.89 7.16
CA GLU A 402 -12.89 -1.79 8.00
C GLU A 402 -13.10 -3.16 7.33
N SER A 403 -13.45 -3.17 6.04
CA SER A 403 -13.69 -4.40 5.29
C SER A 403 -12.44 -5.28 5.17
N ILE A 404 -11.27 -4.68 4.93
CA ILE A 404 -9.99 -5.39 4.87
C ILE A 404 -9.66 -6.03 6.23
N SER A 405 -9.91 -5.32 7.33
CA SER A 405 -9.58 -5.81 8.68
C SER A 405 -10.35 -7.07 9.10
N LYS A 406 -11.57 -7.27 8.57
CA LYS A 406 -12.46 -8.37 8.96
C LYS A 406 -12.07 -9.73 8.38
N SER A 407 -11.11 -9.77 7.45
CA SER A 407 -10.59 -11.02 6.85
C SER A 407 -11.66 -11.95 6.27
N ASP A 408 -12.74 -11.37 5.75
CA ASP A 408 -13.84 -12.09 5.09
C ASP A 408 -13.76 -11.90 3.57
N VAL A 409 -13.98 -12.96 2.80
CA VAL A 409 -13.81 -12.94 1.33
C VAL A 409 -14.84 -12.04 0.65
N LYS A 410 -16.08 -11.99 1.13
CA LYS A 410 -17.14 -11.15 0.55
C LYS A 410 -16.85 -9.67 0.83
N LEU A 411 -16.42 -9.35 2.04
CA LEU A 411 -15.99 -7.99 2.41
C LEU A 411 -14.70 -7.56 1.71
N ALA A 412 -13.71 -8.44 1.59
CA ALA A 412 -12.47 -8.20 0.85
C ALA A 412 -12.75 -7.92 -0.63
N ARG A 413 -13.71 -8.64 -1.22
CA ARG A 413 -14.23 -8.35 -2.55
C ARG A 413 -14.84 -6.95 -2.58
N ARG A 414 -15.83 -6.66 -1.74
CA ARG A 414 -16.44 -5.31 -1.65
C ARG A 414 -15.38 -4.20 -1.53
N ALA A 415 -14.36 -4.39 -0.69
CA ALA A 415 -13.24 -3.47 -0.52
C ALA A 415 -12.45 -3.24 -1.81
N THR A 416 -12.23 -4.29 -2.61
CA THR A 416 -11.56 -4.18 -3.92
C THR A 416 -12.35 -3.30 -4.89
N ALA A 417 -13.66 -3.53 -5.00
CA ALA A 417 -14.54 -2.72 -5.86
C ALA A 417 -14.57 -1.25 -5.41
N TYR A 418 -14.68 -1.02 -4.10
CA TYR A 418 -14.66 0.32 -3.51
C TYR A 418 -13.32 1.02 -3.69
N LEU A 419 -12.20 0.31 -3.58
CA LEU A 419 -10.88 0.87 -3.81
C LEU A 419 -10.69 1.28 -5.28
N ASN A 420 -11.17 0.46 -6.22
CA ASN A 420 -11.14 0.83 -7.64
C ASN A 420 -12.01 2.05 -7.94
N LEU A 421 -13.19 2.15 -7.33
CA LEU A 421 -14.07 3.32 -7.44
C LEU A 421 -13.44 4.58 -6.81
N TYR A 422 -12.83 4.42 -5.64
CA TYR A 422 -12.10 5.48 -4.94
C TYR A 422 -11.06 6.12 -5.86
N PHE A 423 -10.21 5.31 -6.50
CA PHE A 423 -9.15 5.84 -7.35
C PHE A 423 -9.68 6.52 -8.60
N ARG A 424 -10.82 6.09 -9.16
CA ARG A 424 -11.44 6.82 -10.27
C ARG A 424 -11.79 8.25 -9.89
N ILE A 425 -12.52 8.42 -8.79
CA ILE A 425 -12.92 9.75 -8.29
C ILE A 425 -11.69 10.56 -7.86
N ALA A 426 -10.70 9.92 -7.22
CA ALA A 426 -9.47 10.57 -6.79
C ALA A 426 -8.62 11.10 -7.96
N ILE A 427 -8.55 10.39 -9.09
CA ILE A 427 -7.86 10.83 -10.30
C ILE A 427 -8.51 12.11 -10.85
N LEU A 428 -9.82 12.07 -11.09
CA LEU A 428 -10.57 13.21 -11.60
C LEU A 428 -10.49 14.42 -10.66
N HIS A 429 -10.64 14.19 -9.36
CA HIS A 429 -10.52 15.22 -8.33
C HIS A 429 -9.13 15.85 -8.29
N SER A 430 -8.08 15.04 -8.32
CA SER A 430 -6.69 15.53 -8.33
C SER A 430 -6.43 16.43 -9.52
N PHE A 431 -6.91 16.06 -10.70
CA PHE A 431 -6.78 16.88 -11.91
C PHE A 431 -7.52 18.22 -11.79
N ILE A 432 -8.73 18.23 -11.21
CA ILE A 432 -9.49 19.46 -10.96
C ILE A 432 -8.78 20.38 -9.95
N LEU A 433 -8.20 19.83 -8.90
CA LEU A 433 -7.40 20.60 -7.94
C LEU A 433 -6.19 21.25 -8.63
N TRP A 434 -5.51 20.52 -9.52
CA TRP A 434 -4.41 21.05 -10.32
C TRP A 434 -4.85 22.18 -11.25
N GLN A 435 -5.93 22.00 -12.01
CA GLN A 435 -6.50 23.06 -12.84
C GLN A 435 -6.84 24.31 -12.00
N THR A 436 -7.51 24.12 -10.86
CA THR A 436 -7.87 25.20 -9.93
C THR A 436 -6.63 25.94 -9.43
N PHE A 437 -5.58 25.21 -9.05
CA PHE A 437 -4.32 25.79 -8.61
C PHE A 437 -3.66 26.65 -9.69
N PHE A 438 -3.59 26.19 -10.93
CA PHE A 438 -3.01 26.98 -12.02
C PHE A 438 -3.81 28.26 -12.30
N ILE A 439 -5.13 28.18 -12.22
CA ILE A 439 -6.02 29.33 -12.45
C ILE A 439 -5.88 30.36 -11.32
N LYS A 440 -5.98 29.94 -10.04
CA LYS A 440 -5.83 30.84 -8.88
C LYS A 440 -4.46 31.53 -8.85
N ARG A 441 -3.41 30.86 -9.34
CA ARG A 441 -2.08 31.47 -9.43
C ARG A 441 -2.01 32.58 -10.47
N ARG A 442 -2.68 32.40 -11.61
CA ARG A 442 -2.72 33.39 -12.68
C ARG A 442 -3.46 34.67 -12.26
N SER A 443 -4.55 34.53 -11.50
CA SER A 443 -5.33 35.66 -11.01
C SER A 443 -4.71 36.40 -9.82
N ALA A 444 -3.46 36.10 -9.44
CA ALA A 444 -2.78 36.63 -8.26
C ALA A 444 -3.60 36.46 -6.97
N SER A 445 -4.37 35.37 -6.86
CA SER A 445 -5.22 35.10 -5.70
C SER A 445 -4.40 34.91 -4.42
N ARG A 446 -4.88 35.49 -3.30
CA ARG A 446 -4.26 35.37 -1.97
C ARG A 446 -4.32 33.94 -1.38
N GLN A 447 -5.12 33.02 -1.95
CA GLN A 447 -5.37 31.67 -1.42
C GLN A 447 -4.48 30.57 -2.02
N LEU A 448 -3.38 30.94 -2.67
CA LEU A 448 -2.55 30.01 -3.43
C LEU A 448 -1.86 28.94 -2.57
N SER A 449 -1.44 29.31 -1.36
CA SER A 449 -0.85 28.38 -0.38
C SER A 449 -1.85 27.30 0.05
N THR A 450 -3.13 27.68 0.20
CA THR A 450 -4.22 26.77 0.55
C THR A 450 -4.48 25.75 -0.56
N ALA A 451 -4.56 26.17 -1.81
CA ALA A 451 -4.81 25.26 -2.94
C ALA A 451 -3.70 24.19 -3.09
N PHE A 452 -2.43 24.56 -2.89
CA PHE A 452 -1.34 23.60 -2.97
C PHE A 452 -1.28 22.66 -1.77
N SER A 453 -1.62 23.13 -0.56
CA SER A 453 -1.70 22.26 0.62
C SER A 453 -2.83 21.25 0.48
N GLU A 454 -3.95 21.62 -0.14
CA GLU A 454 -5.05 20.71 -0.47
C GLU A 454 -4.62 19.61 -1.43
N ILE A 455 -3.88 19.95 -2.50
CA ILE A 455 -3.30 18.97 -3.43
C ILE A 455 -2.43 17.96 -2.67
N LYS A 456 -1.47 18.44 -1.87
CA LYS A 456 -0.58 17.57 -1.08
C LYS A 456 -1.33 16.70 -0.08
N THR A 457 -2.37 17.24 0.56
CA THR A 457 -3.19 16.50 1.51
C THR A 457 -3.98 15.39 0.82
N CYS A 458 -4.54 15.68 -0.35
CA CYS A 458 -5.24 14.70 -1.19
C CYS A 458 -4.29 13.59 -1.66
N GLU A 459 -3.12 13.97 -2.20
CA GLU A 459 -2.07 13.05 -2.65
C GLU A 459 -1.63 12.09 -1.54
N ASN A 460 -1.33 12.61 -0.34
CA ASN A 460 -0.99 11.79 0.82
C ASN A 460 -2.12 10.83 1.24
N CYS A 461 -3.38 11.29 1.19
CA CYS A 461 -4.53 10.43 1.48
C CYS A 461 -4.65 9.29 0.48
N ASN A 462 -4.48 9.57 -0.82
CA ASN A 462 -4.58 8.60 -1.90
C ASN A 462 -3.43 7.59 -1.85
N LEU A 463 -2.20 8.04 -1.58
CA LEU A 463 -1.03 7.17 -1.40
C LEU A 463 -1.19 6.20 -0.22
N ASN A 464 -1.81 6.64 0.88
CA ASN A 464 -2.12 5.74 2.00
C ASN A 464 -3.08 4.61 1.59
N MET A 465 -4.08 4.89 0.75
CA MET A 465 -4.95 3.84 0.21
C MET A 465 -4.21 2.87 -0.70
N LEU A 466 -3.18 3.35 -1.40
CA LEU A 466 -2.37 2.52 -2.29
C LEU A 466 -1.40 1.59 -1.54
N GLN A 467 -1.10 1.88 -0.27
CA GLN A 467 -0.23 1.04 0.56
C GLN A 467 -0.76 -0.38 0.75
N TYR A 468 -2.08 -0.58 0.72
CA TYR A 468 -2.69 -1.92 0.79
C TYR A 468 -2.18 -2.86 -0.32
N ILE A 469 -1.74 -2.31 -1.46
CA ILE A 469 -1.30 -3.07 -2.64
C ILE A 469 0.22 -2.95 -2.84
N SER A 470 0.76 -1.74 -2.70
CA SER A 470 2.20 -1.47 -2.89
C SER A 470 3.07 -2.00 -1.75
N HIS A 471 2.50 -2.18 -0.55
CA HIS A 471 3.20 -2.68 0.63
C HIS A 471 2.41 -3.83 1.27
N PRO A 472 2.31 -5.00 0.61
CA PRO A 472 1.52 -6.11 1.11
C PRO A 472 2.03 -6.58 2.48
N ILE A 473 1.08 -6.80 3.40
CA ILE A 473 1.33 -7.38 4.72
C ILE A 473 0.42 -8.59 4.94
N VAL A 474 0.84 -9.48 5.84
CA VAL A 474 0.17 -10.76 6.08
C VAL A 474 -1.25 -10.57 6.62
N GLU A 475 -1.48 -9.52 7.40
CA GLU A 475 -2.78 -9.16 7.97
C GLU A 475 -3.84 -8.87 6.90
N HIS A 476 -3.42 -8.49 5.68
CA HIS A 476 -4.32 -8.18 4.58
C HIS A 476 -4.41 -9.31 3.55
N ALA A 477 -3.96 -10.53 3.89
CA ALA A 477 -3.86 -11.65 2.95
C ALA A 477 -5.15 -11.96 2.20
N VAL A 478 -6.31 -11.91 2.88
CA VAL A 478 -7.61 -12.19 2.26
C VAL A 478 -7.95 -11.14 1.20
N PHE A 479 -7.78 -9.85 1.52
CA PHE A 479 -7.91 -8.76 0.55
C PHE A 479 -6.95 -8.93 -0.63
N LEU A 480 -5.67 -9.19 -0.34
CA LEU A 480 -4.65 -9.38 -1.36
C LEU A 480 -4.93 -10.60 -2.26
N SER A 481 -5.63 -11.63 -1.76
CA SER A 481 -6.00 -12.79 -2.57
C SER A 481 -7.01 -12.46 -3.68
N VAL A 482 -7.93 -11.53 -3.42
CA VAL A 482 -9.01 -11.15 -4.36
C VAL A 482 -8.74 -9.85 -5.13
N CYS A 483 -7.84 -9.00 -4.65
CA CYS A 483 -7.51 -7.73 -5.30
C CYS A 483 -6.55 -7.95 -6.48
N HIS A 484 -7.08 -8.09 -7.68
CA HIS A 484 -6.30 -8.29 -8.91
C HIS A 484 -6.12 -6.99 -9.68
N LEU A 485 -4.88 -6.59 -9.96
CA LEU A 485 -4.58 -5.39 -10.73
C LEU A 485 -5.16 -5.47 -12.14
N THR A 486 -5.14 -6.64 -12.78
CA THR A 486 -5.69 -6.83 -14.15
C THR A 486 -7.19 -6.51 -14.23
N ASP A 487 -7.92 -6.73 -13.16
CA ASP A 487 -9.38 -6.51 -13.11
C ASP A 487 -9.74 -5.08 -12.64
N ASN A 488 -8.78 -4.34 -12.06
CA ASN A 488 -9.02 -3.04 -11.42
C ASN A 488 -8.23 -1.92 -12.11
N GLU A 489 -8.76 -1.42 -13.22
CA GLU A 489 -8.08 -0.44 -14.06
C GLU A 489 -7.72 0.88 -13.37
N ASN A 490 -8.59 1.40 -12.50
CA ASN A 490 -8.37 2.70 -11.88
C ASN A 490 -7.25 2.64 -10.83
N ILE A 491 -7.07 1.47 -10.20
CA ILE A 491 -5.91 1.20 -9.35
C ILE A 491 -4.63 1.24 -10.20
N ARG A 492 -4.61 0.57 -11.36
CA ARG A 492 -3.46 0.59 -12.28
C ARG A 492 -3.15 2.00 -12.78
N ASN A 493 -4.17 2.72 -13.21
CA ASN A 493 -4.06 4.10 -13.68
C ASN A 493 -3.45 4.99 -12.59
N PHE A 494 -3.87 4.81 -11.34
CA PHE A 494 -3.28 5.57 -10.23
C PHE A 494 -1.83 5.16 -9.91
N LEU A 495 -1.50 3.86 -9.96
CA LEU A 495 -0.11 3.40 -9.85
C LEU A 495 0.79 4.07 -10.90
N GLU A 496 0.31 4.16 -12.14
CA GLU A 496 1.01 4.79 -13.25
C GLU A 496 1.21 6.30 -13.05
N ILE A 497 0.18 7.02 -12.60
CA ILE A 497 0.27 8.45 -12.26
C ILE A 497 1.36 8.69 -11.21
N GLN A 498 1.46 7.80 -10.23
CA GLN A 498 2.43 7.90 -9.13
C GLN A 498 3.82 7.35 -9.49
N ASP A 499 4.02 6.85 -10.71
CA ASP A 499 5.24 6.13 -11.14
C ASP A 499 5.63 4.96 -10.20
N ILE A 500 4.62 4.32 -9.60
CA ILE A 500 4.79 3.17 -8.71
C ILE A 500 4.62 1.90 -9.53
N LYS A 501 5.74 1.20 -9.76
CA LYS A 501 5.71 -0.10 -10.44
C LYS A 501 5.24 -1.19 -9.47
N PRO A 502 4.17 -1.94 -9.78
CA PRO A 502 3.77 -3.07 -8.96
C PRO A 502 4.86 -4.15 -8.99
N PHE A 503 4.95 -4.93 -7.92
CA PHE A 503 5.86 -6.08 -7.91
C PHE A 503 5.32 -7.15 -8.85
N VAL A 504 6.04 -7.39 -9.94
CA VAL A 504 5.72 -8.43 -10.92
C VAL A 504 6.93 -9.34 -11.05
N LEU A 505 6.70 -10.65 -10.89
CA LEU A 505 7.74 -11.67 -11.10
C LEU A 505 8.15 -11.68 -12.57
N ARG A 506 9.45 -11.53 -12.84
CA ARG A 506 10.01 -11.41 -14.19
C ARG A 506 9.94 -12.74 -14.95
N GLU A 507 10.02 -12.69 -16.28
CA GLU A 507 10.12 -13.90 -17.14
C GLU A 507 11.21 -14.88 -16.72
N SER A 508 12.36 -14.35 -16.31
CA SER A 508 13.47 -15.16 -15.81
C SER A 508 13.12 -15.99 -14.57
N PHE A 509 12.10 -15.59 -13.81
CA PHE A 509 11.61 -16.32 -12.66
C PHE A 509 10.88 -17.60 -13.10
N TYR A 510 9.91 -17.53 -14.00
CA TYR A 510 9.16 -18.73 -14.40
C TYR A 510 9.90 -19.63 -15.41
N GLY A 511 10.93 -19.14 -16.10
CA GLY A 511 11.79 -19.96 -16.97
C GLY A 511 12.80 -20.86 -16.23
N ARG A 512 12.76 -20.91 -14.89
CA ARG A 512 13.72 -21.66 -14.05
C ARG A 512 13.00 -22.58 -13.08
N LYS A 513 13.75 -23.55 -12.56
CA LYS A 513 13.30 -24.46 -11.51
C LYS A 513 13.48 -23.81 -10.14
N HIS A 514 12.49 -23.99 -9.27
CA HIS A 514 12.47 -23.44 -7.92
C HIS A 514 12.13 -24.49 -6.88
N TYR A 515 12.64 -24.28 -5.68
CA TYR A 515 12.10 -24.87 -4.47
C TYR A 515 11.06 -23.93 -3.84
N ILE A 516 9.93 -24.50 -3.42
CA ILE A 516 8.99 -23.81 -2.53
C ILE A 516 9.36 -24.23 -1.10
N GLN A 517 10.03 -23.35 -0.38
CA GLN A 517 10.56 -23.61 0.95
C GLN A 517 9.68 -22.94 2.00
N TRP A 518 9.42 -23.62 3.11
CA TRP A 518 8.69 -23.02 4.22
C TRP A 518 9.48 -21.85 4.81
N GLY A 519 8.78 -20.75 5.12
CA GLY A 519 9.40 -19.51 5.58
C GLY A 519 10.04 -19.62 6.97
N LYS A 520 9.70 -20.66 7.73
CA LYS A 520 10.17 -20.93 9.09
C LYS A 520 11.21 -22.04 9.15
N SER A 521 11.79 -22.20 10.34
CA SER A 521 12.58 -23.37 10.70
C SER A 521 11.66 -24.45 11.29
N PRO A 522 11.89 -25.75 11.03
CA PRO A 522 12.95 -26.33 10.21
C PRO A 522 12.79 -26.09 8.69
N ASN A 523 13.89 -26.25 7.93
CA ASN A 523 13.92 -26.05 6.47
C ASN A 523 13.15 -27.15 5.73
N VAL A 524 11.83 -27.01 5.69
CA VAL A 524 10.93 -27.90 4.96
C VAL A 524 10.73 -27.38 3.54
N LYS A 525 10.88 -28.25 2.55
CA LYS A 525 10.55 -27.98 1.16
C LYS A 525 9.29 -28.73 0.78
N LEU A 526 8.50 -28.13 -0.09
CA LEU A 526 7.38 -28.81 -0.71
C LEU A 526 7.93 -29.83 -1.73
N GLN A 527 7.36 -31.03 -1.75
CA GLN A 527 7.68 -32.08 -2.71
C GLN A 527 6.39 -32.67 -3.27
N MET A 528 6.46 -33.08 -4.53
CA MET A 528 5.48 -33.99 -5.12
C MET A 528 5.95 -35.42 -4.88
N GLN A 529 5.04 -36.32 -4.50
CA GLN A 529 5.40 -37.73 -4.31
C GLN A 529 4.31 -38.66 -4.82
N TYR A 530 4.75 -39.81 -5.32
CA TYR A 530 3.87 -40.90 -5.70
C TYR A 530 3.51 -41.71 -4.44
N GLY A 531 2.24 -41.69 -4.05
CA GLY A 531 1.68 -42.58 -3.03
C GLY A 531 1.17 -43.89 -3.63
N ILE A 532 0.63 -44.77 -2.79
CA ILE A 532 0.18 -46.13 -3.19
C ILE A 532 -0.89 -46.10 -4.30
N PHE A 533 -1.71 -45.05 -4.40
CA PHE A 533 -2.81 -44.96 -5.38
C PHE A 533 -2.91 -43.60 -6.11
N ARG A 534 -2.11 -42.60 -5.75
CA ARG A 534 -2.22 -41.24 -6.30
C ARG A 534 -1.01 -40.38 -5.95
N TYR A 535 -0.71 -39.41 -6.81
CA TYR A 535 0.25 -38.35 -6.51
C TYR A 535 -0.29 -37.44 -5.41
N LYS A 536 0.59 -37.03 -4.50
CA LYS A 536 0.26 -36.09 -3.42
C LYS A 536 1.36 -35.04 -3.26
N VAL A 537 0.98 -33.91 -2.67
CA VAL A 537 1.90 -32.86 -2.26
C VAL A 537 2.16 -32.98 -0.76
N SER A 538 3.40 -32.80 -0.34
CA SER A 538 3.81 -32.90 1.07
C SER A 538 5.06 -32.07 1.35
N GLY A 539 5.34 -31.81 2.64
CA GLY A 539 6.64 -31.32 3.10
C GLY A 539 7.70 -32.42 3.17
N THR A 540 8.97 -32.03 3.04
CA THR A 540 10.14 -32.87 3.27
C THR A 540 11.34 -32.04 3.75
N TYR A 541 12.23 -32.66 4.52
CA TYR A 541 13.52 -32.07 4.88
C TYR A 541 14.60 -32.34 3.81
N ALA A 542 14.39 -33.33 2.96
CA ALA A 542 15.33 -33.70 1.92
C ALA A 542 15.26 -32.73 0.73
N VAL A 543 16.39 -32.51 0.08
CA VAL A 543 16.44 -31.82 -1.22
C VAL A 543 16.54 -32.90 -2.28
N THR A 544 15.47 -33.05 -3.07
CA THR A 544 15.38 -34.01 -4.18
C THR A 544 14.86 -33.30 -5.42
N ASP A 545 15.02 -33.91 -6.58
CA ASP A 545 14.43 -33.47 -7.85
C ASP A 545 12.89 -33.34 -7.78
N LYS A 546 12.24 -34.14 -6.93
CA LYS A 546 10.79 -34.06 -6.63
C LYS A 546 10.36 -32.78 -5.91
N CYS A 547 11.30 -31.99 -5.40
CA CYS A 547 11.06 -30.69 -4.78
C CYS A 547 11.14 -29.54 -5.80
N GLU A 548 11.50 -29.82 -7.05
CA GLU A 548 11.71 -28.80 -8.10
C GLU A 548 10.40 -28.52 -8.84
N PHE A 549 10.05 -27.22 -8.95
CA PHE A 549 8.84 -26.76 -9.62
C PHE A 549 9.14 -25.70 -10.68
N TYR A 550 8.35 -25.72 -11.75
CA TYR A 550 8.21 -24.61 -12.68
C TYR A 550 6.94 -23.82 -12.34
N PHE A 551 7.03 -22.50 -12.40
CA PHE A 551 5.84 -21.65 -12.37
C PHE A 551 5.46 -21.33 -13.81
N ILE A 552 4.26 -21.68 -14.24
CA ILE A 552 3.78 -21.34 -15.59
C ILE A 552 2.81 -20.18 -15.45
N SER A 553 3.13 -19.05 -16.07
CA SER A 553 2.25 -17.88 -15.99
C SER A 553 0.90 -18.16 -16.64
N VAL A 554 -0.17 -17.66 -16.02
CA VAL A 554 -1.50 -17.66 -16.62
C VAL A 554 -1.59 -16.46 -17.55
N ASN A 555 -1.79 -16.72 -18.84
CA ASN A 555 -1.82 -15.69 -19.88
C ASN A 555 -2.78 -14.53 -19.52
N GLY A 556 -2.27 -13.30 -19.58
CA GLY A 556 -3.00 -12.08 -19.28
C GLY A 556 -3.16 -11.80 -17.78
N ARG A 557 -2.55 -12.61 -16.90
CA ARG A 557 -2.58 -12.46 -15.43
C ARG A 557 -1.19 -12.28 -14.83
N GLU A 558 -0.20 -11.95 -15.65
CA GLU A 558 1.21 -11.75 -15.27
C GLU A 558 1.33 -10.68 -14.19
N MET A 559 0.61 -9.55 -14.36
CA MET A 559 0.59 -8.42 -13.42
C MET A 559 0.04 -8.80 -12.03
N ASP A 560 -0.78 -9.85 -11.96
CA ASP A 560 -1.35 -10.35 -10.70
C ASP A 560 -0.46 -11.41 -10.02
N ASN A 561 0.65 -11.79 -10.64
CA ASN A 561 1.50 -12.91 -10.23
C ASN A 561 0.70 -14.22 -10.08
N ILE A 562 -0.11 -14.54 -11.09
CA ILE A 562 -0.90 -15.78 -11.11
C ILE A 562 -0.21 -16.84 -11.97
N PHE A 563 0.02 -18.00 -11.36
CA PHE A 563 0.76 -19.11 -11.97
C PHE A 563 0.10 -20.45 -11.72
N TYR A 564 0.37 -21.40 -12.61
CA TYR A 564 0.30 -22.82 -12.31
C TYR A 564 1.60 -23.28 -11.65
N ILE A 565 1.53 -24.17 -10.66
CA ILE A 565 2.71 -24.78 -10.04
C ILE A 565 2.87 -26.18 -10.61
N ARG A 566 3.82 -26.36 -11.53
CA ARG A 566 4.07 -27.61 -12.25
C ARG A 566 5.30 -28.32 -11.71
N SER A 567 5.26 -29.63 -11.57
CA SER A 567 6.47 -30.40 -11.22
C SER A 567 7.52 -30.29 -12.33
N ALA A 568 8.80 -30.18 -11.96
CA ALA A 568 9.90 -30.29 -12.89
C ALA A 568 10.36 -31.75 -13.10
N TYR A 569 9.93 -32.68 -12.24
CA TYR A 569 10.24 -34.11 -12.36
C TYR A 569 9.13 -34.86 -13.11
N TRP A 570 7.87 -34.59 -12.78
CA TRP A 570 6.71 -35.12 -13.51
C TRP A 570 6.05 -34.00 -14.31
N GLU A 571 6.57 -33.74 -15.51
CA GLU A 571 6.29 -32.50 -16.27
C GLU A 571 4.81 -32.28 -16.63
N ASP A 572 4.00 -33.34 -16.67
CA ASP A 572 2.56 -33.22 -16.92
C ASP A 572 1.76 -32.84 -15.66
N TYR A 573 2.37 -32.89 -14.48
CA TYR A 573 1.63 -32.80 -13.22
C TYR A 573 1.70 -31.43 -12.53
N TYR A 574 0.55 -30.98 -12.02
CA TYR A 574 0.33 -29.68 -11.41
C TYR A 574 -0.25 -29.79 -10.00
N ILE A 575 0.07 -28.83 -9.14
CA ILE A 575 -0.54 -28.71 -7.81
C ILE A 575 -1.92 -28.07 -7.92
N ARG A 576 -2.91 -28.70 -7.30
CA ARG A 576 -4.30 -28.23 -7.24
C ARG A 576 -4.80 -28.15 -5.81
N MET A 577 -5.68 -27.19 -5.54
CA MET A 577 -6.51 -27.14 -4.34
C MET A 577 -7.98 -27.43 -4.68
N SER A 578 -8.57 -28.42 -4.01
CA SER A 578 -10.00 -28.71 -4.07
C SER A 578 -10.81 -27.79 -3.16
N GLU A 579 -12.13 -27.77 -3.34
CA GLU A 579 -13.07 -26.91 -2.59
C GLU A 579 -12.99 -27.06 -1.07
N ASN A 580 -12.74 -28.29 -0.59
CA ASN A 580 -12.57 -28.58 0.83
C ASN A 580 -11.18 -28.19 1.39
N GLY A 581 -10.34 -27.53 0.59
CA GLY A 581 -8.98 -27.15 0.96
C GLY A 581 -7.94 -28.27 0.87
N SER A 582 -8.29 -29.49 0.45
CA SER A 582 -7.28 -30.53 0.21
C SER A 582 -6.38 -30.12 -0.96
N CYS A 583 -5.07 -30.33 -0.79
CA CYS A 583 -4.10 -30.11 -1.86
C CYS A 583 -3.72 -31.46 -2.49
N ASP A 584 -3.86 -31.57 -3.80
CA ASP A 584 -3.55 -32.76 -4.58
C ASP A 584 -2.84 -32.42 -5.89
N VAL A 585 -2.70 -33.42 -6.75
CA VAL A 585 -1.91 -33.34 -7.98
C VAL A 585 -2.75 -33.84 -9.17
N VAL A 586 -2.69 -33.13 -10.29
CA VAL A 586 -3.41 -33.45 -11.53
C VAL A 586 -2.48 -33.48 -12.74
N GLU A 587 -2.72 -34.41 -13.67
CA GLU A 587 -1.87 -34.69 -14.85
C GLU A 587 -2.12 -33.76 -16.06
N LYS A 588 -3.21 -32.99 -16.04
CA LYS A 588 -3.54 -32.01 -17.09
C LYS A 588 -4.23 -30.81 -16.45
N LYS A 589 -4.14 -29.66 -17.10
CA LYS A 589 -4.88 -28.45 -16.71
C LYS A 589 -6.37 -28.72 -16.92
N ASP A 590 -7.14 -28.84 -15.85
CA ASP A 590 -8.56 -29.18 -15.85
C ASP A 590 -9.42 -28.00 -15.32
N GLU A 591 -8.87 -26.80 -15.46
CA GLU A 591 -9.44 -25.46 -15.30
C GLU A 591 -9.62 -24.92 -13.86
N LYS A 592 -9.92 -25.77 -12.86
CA LYS A 592 -10.27 -25.33 -11.50
C LYS A 592 -9.33 -25.84 -10.40
N GLY A 593 -8.87 -24.92 -9.58
CA GLY A 593 -8.06 -25.14 -8.37
C GLY A 593 -6.56 -25.13 -8.61
N GLU A 594 -6.09 -24.97 -9.85
CA GLU A 594 -4.68 -25.10 -10.24
C GLU A 594 -3.97 -23.73 -10.38
N LYS A 595 -4.74 -22.65 -10.32
CA LYS A 595 -4.24 -21.27 -10.47
C LYS A 595 -3.96 -20.70 -9.08
N TRP A 596 -2.72 -20.25 -8.90
CA TRP A 596 -2.21 -19.76 -7.64
C TRP A 596 -1.72 -18.33 -7.77
N LYS A 597 -2.18 -17.46 -6.87
CA LYS A 597 -1.67 -16.09 -6.73
C LYS A 597 -0.49 -16.06 -5.78
N PHE A 598 0.60 -15.44 -6.20
CA PHE A 598 1.78 -15.21 -5.38
C PHE A 598 1.83 -13.75 -4.94
N VAL A 599 1.64 -13.50 -3.64
CA VAL A 599 1.72 -12.15 -3.08
C VAL A 599 3.01 -12.01 -2.27
N PRO A 600 3.95 -11.16 -2.70
CA PRO A 600 5.20 -10.93 -1.99
C PRO A 600 4.96 -10.10 -0.73
N VAL A 601 5.56 -10.51 0.38
CA VAL A 601 5.58 -9.79 1.65
C VAL A 601 7.03 -9.44 1.97
N GLY A 602 7.25 -8.17 2.34
CA GLY A 602 8.59 -7.67 2.58
C GLY A 602 9.40 -7.53 1.29
N ILE A 603 8.82 -6.94 0.25
CA ILE A 603 9.42 -6.72 -1.09
C ILE A 603 10.81 -6.04 -1.03
N ASN A 604 11.08 -5.27 0.04
CA ASN A 604 12.35 -4.59 0.26
C ASN A 604 13.43 -5.46 0.95
N LEU A 605 13.16 -6.75 1.16
CA LEU A 605 14.11 -7.71 1.72
C LEU A 605 14.83 -8.45 0.58
N GLU A 606 16.07 -8.87 0.83
CA GLU A 606 16.88 -9.66 -0.10
C GLU A 606 16.19 -10.95 -0.55
N HIS A 607 15.39 -11.55 0.35
CA HIS A 607 14.55 -12.71 0.07
C HIS A 607 13.12 -12.46 0.56
N PRO A 608 12.20 -11.99 -0.32
CA PRO A 608 10.81 -11.78 0.06
C PRO A 608 10.14 -13.12 0.40
N MET A 609 9.21 -13.08 1.34
CA MET A 609 8.31 -14.21 1.59
C MET A 609 7.07 -14.08 0.70
N PHE A 610 6.39 -15.18 0.44
CA PHE A 610 5.23 -15.24 -0.42
C PHE A 610 4.05 -15.84 0.32
N ILE A 611 2.91 -15.19 0.15
CA ILE A 611 1.59 -15.75 0.37
C ILE A 611 1.19 -16.43 -0.93
N ILE A 612 0.80 -17.70 -0.85
CA ILE A 612 0.35 -18.47 -2.02
C ILE A 612 -1.14 -18.77 -1.80
N SER A 613 -2.01 -18.18 -2.61
CA SER A 613 -3.47 -18.29 -2.46
C SER A 613 -4.12 -18.91 -3.68
N SER A 614 -5.18 -19.69 -3.48
CA SER A 614 -5.97 -20.25 -4.57
C SER A 614 -6.83 -19.17 -5.22
N ILE A 615 -6.83 -19.12 -6.55
CA ILE A 615 -7.69 -18.21 -7.32
C ILE A 615 -9.15 -18.68 -7.31
N ASP A 616 -9.38 -19.98 -7.43
CA ASP A 616 -10.73 -20.53 -7.49
C ASP A 616 -11.38 -20.58 -6.11
N TRP A 617 -10.56 -20.58 -5.04
CA TRP A 617 -11.01 -20.56 -3.65
C TRP A 617 -10.36 -19.41 -2.85
N PRO A 618 -10.67 -18.13 -3.16
CA PRO A 618 -10.01 -17.00 -2.52
C PRO A 618 -10.19 -17.01 -1.01
N GLY A 619 -9.18 -16.53 -0.29
CA GLY A 619 -9.10 -16.65 1.16
C GLY A 619 -8.61 -18.01 1.67
N ASN A 620 -8.45 -19.02 0.81
CA ASN A 620 -7.67 -20.22 1.14
C ASN A 620 -6.22 -20.04 0.70
N PHE A 621 -5.30 -20.38 1.60
CA PHE A 621 -3.86 -20.23 1.42
C PHE A 621 -3.16 -21.56 1.54
N LEU A 622 -2.17 -21.81 0.68
CA LEU A 622 -1.31 -22.97 0.77
C LEU A 622 -0.52 -22.91 2.08
N CYS A 623 -0.73 -23.90 2.95
CA CYS A 623 -0.10 -23.99 4.26
C CYS A 623 0.50 -25.36 4.48
N LEU A 624 1.62 -25.37 5.21
CA LEU A 624 2.19 -26.58 5.77
C LEU A 624 1.56 -26.83 7.15
N ASP A 625 1.04 -28.02 7.39
CA ASP A 625 0.53 -28.36 8.71
C ASP A 625 1.65 -28.38 9.76
N PRO A 626 1.31 -28.22 11.05
CA PRO A 626 2.31 -28.23 12.13
C PRO A 626 3.13 -29.53 12.21
N ASP A 627 2.65 -30.62 11.59
CA ASP A 627 3.39 -31.87 11.48
C ASP A 627 4.66 -31.74 10.59
N GLY A 628 4.72 -30.73 9.73
CA GLY A 628 5.82 -30.49 8.79
C GLY A 628 5.74 -31.33 7.51
N TRP A 629 4.67 -32.11 7.33
CA TRP A 629 4.52 -33.08 6.25
C TRP A 629 3.27 -32.85 5.41
N SER A 630 2.15 -32.52 6.05
CA SER A 630 0.86 -32.40 5.37
C SER A 630 0.71 -30.99 4.78
N VAL A 631 0.21 -30.90 3.55
CA VAL A 631 0.00 -29.62 2.86
C VAL A 631 -1.49 -29.48 2.57
N LYS A 632 -2.06 -28.32 2.90
CA LYS A 632 -3.49 -28.03 2.70
C LYS A 632 -3.76 -26.55 2.49
N GLY A 633 -4.98 -26.24 2.08
CA GLY A 633 -5.59 -24.94 2.15
C GLY A 633 -6.02 -24.62 3.58
N GLU A 634 -5.69 -23.42 4.02
CA GLU A 634 -6.12 -22.86 5.31
C GLU A 634 -6.79 -21.51 5.06
N ASN A 635 -7.96 -21.30 5.66
CA ASN A 635 -8.74 -20.07 5.55
C ASN A 635 -8.78 -19.27 6.86
N HIS A 636 -8.29 -19.83 7.97
CA HIS A 636 -8.15 -19.11 9.22
C HIS A 636 -6.84 -18.32 9.23
N LEU A 637 -6.95 -16.98 9.19
CA LEU A 637 -5.81 -16.05 9.12
C LEU A 637 -4.73 -16.33 10.18
N GLU A 638 -5.12 -16.61 11.42
CA GLU A 638 -4.17 -16.86 12.52
C GLU A 638 -3.35 -18.13 12.31
N LYS A 639 -3.95 -19.19 11.77
CA LYS A 639 -3.21 -20.41 11.43
C LYS A 639 -2.31 -20.18 10.22
N PHE A 640 -2.82 -19.48 9.21
CA PHE A 640 -2.07 -19.10 8.02
C PHE A 640 -0.84 -18.24 8.36
N LYS A 641 -0.94 -17.24 9.25
CA LYS A 641 0.20 -16.42 9.70
C LYS A 641 1.35 -17.26 10.23
N VAL A 642 1.04 -18.41 10.83
CA VAL A 642 2.04 -19.31 11.39
C VAL A 642 2.64 -20.21 10.30
N ASN A 643 1.82 -20.69 9.36
CA ASN A 643 2.14 -21.86 8.56
C ASN A 643 2.16 -21.65 7.03
N GLY A 644 1.68 -20.50 6.54
CA GLY A 644 1.43 -20.25 5.11
C GLY A 644 2.36 -19.24 4.44
N LEU A 645 3.52 -18.94 5.05
CA LEU A 645 4.54 -18.09 4.44
C LEU A 645 5.64 -18.94 3.81
N TRP A 646 5.95 -18.64 2.56
CA TRP A 646 6.88 -19.43 1.75
C TRP A 646 8.03 -18.59 1.22
N LYS A 647 9.19 -19.18 1.04
CA LYS A 647 10.33 -18.65 0.29
C LYS A 647 10.39 -19.38 -1.03
N ILE A 648 10.68 -18.64 -2.10
CA ILE A 648 10.95 -19.24 -3.40
C ILE A 648 12.45 -19.16 -3.65
N CYS A 649 13.08 -20.32 -3.75
CA CYS A 649 14.53 -20.43 -3.85
C CYS A 649 14.93 -21.02 -5.22
N ASP A 650 15.89 -20.39 -5.89
CA ASP A 650 16.45 -20.92 -7.13
C ASP A 650 17.11 -22.29 -6.88
N VAL A 651 16.94 -23.22 -7.82
CA VAL A 651 17.71 -24.47 -7.84
C VAL A 651 19.11 -24.14 -8.39
N GLU A 652 20.15 -24.29 -7.56
CA GLU A 652 21.53 -24.05 -7.99
C GLU A 652 21.90 -24.95 -9.19
N ARG A 653 22.30 -24.35 -10.31
CA ARG A 653 22.92 -25.10 -11.41
C ARG A 653 24.28 -25.59 -10.93
N LYS A 654 24.46 -26.91 -10.80
CA LYS A 654 25.82 -27.46 -10.80
C LYS A 654 26.49 -27.02 -12.11
N PRO A 655 27.69 -26.43 -12.08
CA PRO A 655 28.42 -26.14 -13.31
C PRO A 655 28.62 -27.46 -14.06
N GLU A 656 28.18 -27.51 -15.31
CA GLU A 656 28.49 -28.62 -16.21
C GLU A 656 30.02 -28.72 -16.29
N THR A 657 30.58 -29.76 -15.68
CA THR A 657 31.96 -30.14 -15.92
C THR A 657 32.13 -30.33 -17.43
N PRO A 658 33.04 -29.59 -18.11
CA PRO A 658 33.34 -29.85 -19.50
C PRO A 658 33.77 -31.31 -19.62
N GLY A 659 33.05 -32.09 -20.43
CA GLY A 659 33.34 -33.49 -20.63
C GLY A 659 34.81 -33.67 -21.03
N LEU A 660 35.53 -34.50 -20.28
CA LEU A 660 36.76 -35.10 -20.78
C LEU A 660 36.39 -35.90 -22.04
N ASN A 661 36.73 -35.35 -23.20
CA ASN A 661 36.79 -36.10 -24.45
C ASN A 661 37.91 -37.15 -24.31
N LEU A 662 37.54 -38.35 -23.87
CA LEU A 662 38.31 -39.57 -24.08
C LEU A 662 37.96 -40.12 -25.46
N ALA A 663 38.66 -39.63 -26.48
CA ALA A 663 38.76 -40.26 -27.79
C ALA A 663 40.12 -39.91 -28.41
N ASN A 664 41.08 -40.83 -28.25
CA ASN A 664 42.14 -41.13 -29.21
C ASN A 664 42.89 -42.39 -28.72
N VAL A 665 42.40 -43.55 -29.18
CA VAL A 665 43.22 -44.69 -29.63
C VAL A 665 42.70 -45.06 -31.01
#